data_AF-A0A4V6NMR1-F1
#
_entry.id   AF-A0A4V6NMR1-F1
#
_cell.length_a   1.000
_cell.length_b   1.000
_cell.length_c   1.000
_cell.angle_alpha   90.00
_cell.angle_beta   90.00
_cell.angle_gamma   90.00
#
_symmetry.space_group_name_H-M   'P 1'
#
loop_
_entity.id
_entity.type
_entity.pdbx_description
1 polymer ?
#
loop_
_entity_poly.entity_id
_entity_poly.type
_entity_poly.pdbx_seq_one_letter_code
_entity_poly.pdbx_strand_id
1 'polypeptide(L)'
;MSEGILKALMQLFALVSSPNQNEENRHNVVRDYLTQQLNNQRVEEYLTIYENFLLEQETRLKEKSRIKKRFAASSVKVLRIATRINEELTHYQKLIVIIQLLEFLNSGIKGIAETELEFANTIADTFNINSHEYLEIFAFITDDFKSQTPGNNVLIVSGKESHKGKQGYLYREHLRNELRILNIHSGNLLIIKSQKGSDLTINGQLIQPKKIHFMRPGSSLRHIRITPITYTDIASRFYKPGHKEPMQFDVDNILFKYAGSETGLHPLSFTSESGSLVGIMGDSGAGKTTLINLLTGIFTPQSGSVTINGQDIHENQDKTKGLIGYVSQDDLLMEDLTVYQNLFFNAQLCFDHLTTQNIRRKVLSLLKTLGLYEIRDMKVGSPLDKKISGGQRKRLNIALELIREPAVMFMDEPTSGLSSRDSENIMDLLKELALKGKLIFVVIHQPSSDIFKMFDQLLVLDSGGYLIYNGDAVEAINFFKGCINHINRDESECPLCGNVSPEQILTIINNHVLDEYGNPTDTRKVTAEEWYRTYNNSLATTKKQKPHKPEELPDISFHIPNRLKQFLIFLKRDVYSKLANKQYLVINLLESPMLAIILASMILYFDVGADGAGSYIFFHNPNLTVYIIIAVIIAIFIGLSVSAEEIINDRKILKREAFLDLSRLSYLFSKVFILAILSAIQTGLFVLVGNSIMQIENMGMAYWMTLFSSAVFANLLGLNISDSFKKTVNIYILIPFLIIPQLILSGVFVSYDQLNPKLSSTRSIPWYGELITARWAFEGLAVHQFKNNEYQQQFYVYERLKSQATYKKDFWYSELNNLSNRLPRVAEKEQQEILKLFYNEFTKLNKREIQDLYFDTSIIFTATLDDEFIMEIQEFLSRVRTYYINLYNRADEAHEDRRRKLIENQGNEYLTYLRNKHHNDNLERFVRRSNDIFANRVIRYDNQLIQKFDPIYMDPQFQLVKAHFLAPTKNIGNKNFDTYWVNLAVIWIFNISLFILLYAGLFRKGMNKSISFKNKITKKSDFKG
;
A
#
# COMPACT_ATOMS: atom_id res chain seq x y z
N MET A 1 42.08 0.00 -2.64
CA MET A 1 41.46 -0.54 -1.40
C MET A 1 40.72 0.57 -0.66
N SER A 2 39.78 0.27 0.25
CA SER A 2 39.17 1.30 1.11
C SER A 2 40.09 1.67 2.28
N GLU A 3 40.01 2.91 2.75
CA GLU A 3 40.80 3.46 3.86
C GLU A 3 40.71 2.60 5.14
N GLY A 4 39.50 2.13 5.50
CA GLY A 4 39.32 1.22 6.65
C GLY A 4 40.07 -0.12 6.51
N ILE A 5 40.18 -0.67 5.29
CA ILE A 5 40.94 -1.93 5.04
C ILE A 5 42.43 -1.66 5.20
N LEU A 6 42.93 -0.57 4.61
CA LEU A 6 44.34 -0.21 4.70
C LEU A 6 44.76 0.04 6.14
N LYS A 7 43.97 0.77 6.92
CA LYS A 7 44.24 1.01 8.34
C LYS A 7 44.23 -0.28 9.16
N ALA A 8 43.26 -1.16 8.91
CA ALA A 8 43.19 -2.48 9.54
C ALA A 8 44.44 -3.32 9.19
N LEU A 9 44.85 -3.36 7.92
CA LEU A 9 46.05 -4.07 7.48
C LEU A 9 47.32 -3.50 8.13
N MET A 10 47.49 -2.18 8.19
CA MET A 10 48.66 -1.58 8.86
C MET A 10 48.72 -1.96 10.33
N GLN A 11 47.57 -1.94 11.01
CA GLN A 11 47.49 -2.33 12.42
C GLN A 11 47.79 -3.83 12.61
N LEU A 12 47.30 -4.69 11.71
CA LEU A 12 47.54 -6.14 11.75
C LEU A 12 49.00 -6.50 11.41
N PHE A 13 49.58 -5.88 10.37
CA PHE A 13 50.98 -6.08 9.99
C PHE A 13 51.91 -5.68 11.14
N ALA A 14 51.67 -4.52 11.77
CA ALA A 14 52.46 -4.06 12.92
C ALA A 14 52.38 -5.03 14.11
N LEU A 15 51.30 -5.81 14.21
CA LEU A 15 51.07 -6.76 15.29
C LEU A 15 51.70 -8.13 15.06
N VAL A 16 51.93 -8.51 13.80
CA VAL A 16 52.67 -9.75 13.45
C VAL A 16 54.18 -9.53 13.40
N SER A 17 54.64 -8.30 13.12
CA SER A 17 56.04 -7.90 13.20
C SER A 17 56.59 -8.06 14.63
N SER A 18 57.20 -9.21 14.92
CA SER A 18 57.88 -9.46 16.19
C SER A 18 59.25 -8.76 16.26
N PRO A 19 59.68 -8.24 17.43
CA PRO A 19 60.93 -7.47 17.60
C PRO A 19 62.23 -8.31 17.47
N ASN A 20 62.16 -9.58 17.10
CA ASN A 20 63.31 -10.49 16.99
C ASN A 20 63.67 -10.85 15.53
N GLN A 21 63.06 -10.22 14.53
CA GLN A 21 63.38 -10.43 13.11
C GLN A 21 63.70 -9.09 12.43
N ASN A 22 64.70 -9.08 11.54
CA ASN A 22 65.19 -7.92 10.78
C ASN A 22 64.09 -6.91 10.42
N GLU A 23 63.96 -5.84 11.20
CA GLU A 23 62.93 -4.80 11.05
C GLU A 23 63.02 -4.10 9.70
N GLU A 24 64.24 -3.89 9.19
CA GLU A 24 64.51 -3.32 7.87
C GLU A 24 63.86 -4.12 6.72
N ASN A 25 63.83 -5.45 6.82
CA ASN A 25 63.23 -6.27 5.77
C ASN A 25 61.70 -6.19 5.77
N ARG A 26 61.05 -6.15 6.94
CA ARG A 26 59.58 -6.08 7.01
C ARG A 26 59.06 -4.69 6.66
N HIS A 27 59.79 -3.64 7.04
CA HIS A 27 59.48 -2.27 6.64
C HIS A 27 59.49 -2.10 5.11
N ASN A 28 60.53 -2.63 4.45
CA ASN A 28 60.61 -2.62 2.99
C ASN A 28 59.50 -3.46 2.34
N VAL A 29 59.12 -4.60 2.91
CA VAL A 29 57.99 -5.41 2.41
C VAL A 29 56.67 -4.64 2.52
N VAL A 30 56.40 -3.95 3.64
CA VAL A 30 55.20 -3.12 3.79
C VAL A 30 55.22 -1.92 2.84
N ARG A 31 56.38 -1.28 2.66
CA ARG A 31 56.55 -0.20 1.67
C ARG A 31 56.24 -0.70 0.26
N ASP A 32 56.87 -1.80 -0.16
CA ASP A 32 56.68 -2.43 -1.47
C ASP A 32 55.23 -2.85 -1.70
N TYR A 33 54.55 -3.31 -0.65
CA TYR A 33 53.13 -3.61 -0.68
C TYR A 33 52.28 -2.34 -0.92
N LEU A 34 52.56 -1.26 -0.19
CA LEU A 34 51.81 -0.01 -0.30
C LEU A 34 52.07 0.70 -1.64
N THR A 35 53.30 0.74 -2.17
CA THR A 35 53.62 1.37 -3.47
C THR A 35 52.91 0.70 -4.64
N GLN A 36 52.52 -0.57 -4.50
CA GLN A 36 51.75 -1.27 -5.52
C GLN A 36 50.26 -0.92 -5.48
N GLN A 37 49.75 -0.41 -4.35
CA GLN A 37 48.33 -0.16 -4.12
C GLN A 37 47.97 1.33 -4.04
N LEU A 38 48.95 2.19 -3.78
CA LEU A 38 48.79 3.61 -3.44
C LEU A 38 49.78 4.49 -4.20
N ASN A 39 49.49 5.79 -4.27
CA ASN A 39 50.45 6.79 -4.75
C ASN A 39 51.49 7.11 -3.67
N ASN A 40 52.67 7.61 -4.06
CA ASN A 40 53.79 7.87 -3.14
C ASN A 40 53.41 8.71 -1.91
N GLN A 41 52.53 9.71 -2.06
CA GLN A 41 52.08 10.54 -0.94
C GLN A 41 51.30 9.71 0.11
N ARG A 42 50.38 8.84 -0.32
CA ARG A 42 49.64 7.97 0.60
C ARG A 42 50.48 6.81 1.10
N VAL A 43 51.47 6.35 0.34
CA VAL A 43 52.42 5.34 0.84
C VAL A 43 53.05 5.85 2.13
N GLU A 44 53.64 7.04 2.13
CA GLU A 44 54.28 7.60 3.32
C GLU A 44 53.27 7.83 4.46
N GLU A 45 52.05 8.28 4.16
CA GLU A 45 50.98 8.44 5.17
C GLU A 45 50.66 7.12 5.88
N TYR A 46 50.43 6.04 5.13
CA TYR A 46 50.08 4.74 5.71
C TYR A 46 51.28 4.01 6.31
N LEU A 47 52.50 4.27 5.80
CA LEU A 47 53.74 3.83 6.41
C LEU A 47 53.90 4.45 7.80
N THR A 48 53.62 5.75 7.93
CA THR A 48 53.63 6.47 9.21
C THR A 48 52.59 5.88 10.17
N ILE A 49 51.40 5.51 9.68
CA ILE A 49 50.38 4.83 10.49
C ILE A 49 50.89 3.47 10.99
N TYR A 50 51.52 2.67 10.12
CA TYR A 50 52.14 1.40 10.50
C TYR A 50 53.25 1.59 11.56
N GLU A 51 54.14 2.56 11.36
CA GLU A 51 55.22 2.90 12.30
C GLU A 51 54.68 3.37 13.66
N ASN A 52 53.66 4.22 13.67
CA ASN A 52 53.00 4.66 14.91
C ASN A 52 52.41 3.48 15.68
N PHE A 53 51.77 2.53 14.99
CA PHE A 53 51.27 1.32 15.63
C PHE A 53 52.41 0.45 16.16
N LEU A 54 53.51 0.32 15.43
CA LEU A 54 54.70 -0.43 15.85
C LEU A 54 55.35 0.19 17.11
N LEU A 55 55.54 1.52 17.12
CA LEU A 55 56.02 2.31 18.26
C LEU A 55 55.10 2.21 19.48
N GLU A 56 53.77 2.23 19.29
CA GLU A 56 52.80 2.03 20.36
C GLU A 56 52.93 0.63 20.98
N GLN A 57 53.33 -0.39 20.20
CA GLN A 57 53.63 -1.70 20.74
C GLN A 57 54.92 -1.69 21.57
N GLU A 58 56.00 -1.14 21.04
CA GLU A 58 57.31 -1.14 21.70
C GLU A 58 57.35 -0.34 23.01
N THR A 59 56.76 0.86 23.01
CA THR A 59 56.71 1.73 24.20
C THR A 59 55.96 1.08 25.35
N ARG A 60 54.84 0.42 25.08
CA ARG A 60 54.06 -0.32 26.09
C ARG A 60 54.62 -1.69 26.43
N LEU A 61 55.52 -2.24 25.62
CA LEU A 61 56.31 -3.45 25.93
C LEU A 61 57.42 -3.17 26.96
N LYS A 62 57.97 -1.95 26.97
CA LYS A 62 58.98 -1.52 27.98
C LYS A 62 58.40 -1.35 29.39
N GLU A 63 57.09 -1.14 29.54
CA GLU A 63 56.43 -0.93 30.85
C GLU A 63 56.11 -2.21 31.65
N LYS A 64 56.25 -3.43 31.09
CA LYS A 64 55.92 -4.69 31.81
C LYS A 64 57.06 -5.71 31.78
N SER A 65 57.93 -5.60 32.77
CA SER A 65 58.95 -6.58 33.13
C SER A 65 58.35 -7.86 33.74
N ARG A 66 57.88 -8.81 32.91
CA ARG A 66 57.80 -10.25 33.31
C ARG A 66 57.57 -11.17 32.12
N ILE A 67 58.61 -11.95 31.81
CA ILE A 67 58.78 -12.75 30.59
C ILE A 67 57.82 -13.97 30.51
N LYS A 68 57.23 -14.44 31.61
CA LYS A 68 56.35 -15.64 31.63
C LYS A 68 54.86 -15.40 31.32
N LYS A 69 54.40 -14.14 31.19
CA LYS A 69 53.03 -13.78 30.75
C LYS A 69 52.98 -13.20 29.32
N ARG A 70 53.98 -13.51 28.49
CA ARG A 70 54.13 -12.93 27.14
C ARG A 70 53.08 -13.40 26.12
N PHE A 71 52.64 -14.66 26.16
CA PHE A 71 51.77 -15.24 25.11
C PHE A 71 50.25 -15.11 25.40
N ALA A 72 49.82 -15.13 26.66
CA ALA A 72 48.40 -14.96 27.00
C ALA A 72 47.92 -13.50 26.88
N ALA A 73 48.81 -12.52 27.14
CA ALA A 73 48.48 -11.09 27.10
C ALA A 73 48.58 -10.47 25.69
N SER A 74 49.31 -11.09 24.76
CA SER A 74 49.30 -10.71 23.34
C SER A 74 48.00 -11.18 22.69
N SER A 75 47.62 -12.45 22.86
CA SER A 75 46.42 -13.08 22.28
C SER A 75 45.10 -12.34 22.61
N VAL A 76 44.90 -11.90 23.86
CA VAL A 76 43.71 -11.11 24.25
C VAL A 76 43.65 -9.74 23.56
N LYS A 77 44.80 -9.15 23.24
CA LYS A 77 44.86 -7.86 22.52
C LYS A 77 44.59 -8.04 21.03
N VAL A 78 45.08 -9.12 20.44
CA VAL A 78 44.75 -9.52 19.06
C VAL A 78 43.24 -9.62 18.92
N LEU A 79 42.61 -10.35 19.84
CA LEU A 79 41.17 -10.55 19.87
C LEU A 79 40.44 -9.21 19.97
N ARG A 80 40.85 -8.29 20.83
CA ARG A 80 40.20 -6.97 20.98
C ARG A 80 40.29 -6.10 19.71
N ILE A 81 41.45 -6.08 19.06
CA ILE A 81 41.67 -5.32 17.82
C ILE A 81 40.92 -5.99 16.67
N ALA A 82 41.02 -7.30 16.54
CA ALA A 82 40.28 -8.08 15.56
C ALA A 82 38.77 -7.92 15.75
N THR A 83 38.23 -7.91 16.98
CA THR A 83 36.79 -7.66 17.21
C THR A 83 36.37 -6.26 16.78
N ARG A 84 37.21 -5.23 17.01
CA ARG A 84 36.90 -3.86 16.56
C ARG A 84 36.90 -3.76 15.04
N ILE A 85 37.90 -4.36 14.39
CA ILE A 85 37.99 -4.43 12.92
C ILE A 85 36.81 -5.25 12.36
N ASN A 86 36.39 -6.31 13.05
CA ASN A 86 35.29 -7.19 12.67
C ASN A 86 33.93 -6.47 12.64
N GLU A 87 33.74 -5.47 13.50
CA GLU A 87 32.54 -4.63 13.54
C GLU A 87 32.53 -3.56 12.43
N GLU A 88 33.69 -3.05 12.03
CA GLU A 88 33.81 -2.00 11.02
C GLU A 88 33.79 -2.53 9.56
N LEU A 89 34.19 -3.78 9.34
CA LEU A 89 34.33 -4.38 8.02
C LEU A 89 33.16 -5.30 7.63
N THR A 90 32.79 -5.27 6.36
CA THR A 90 31.87 -6.26 5.76
C THR A 90 32.54 -7.64 5.60
N HIS A 91 31.75 -8.71 5.46
CA HIS A 91 32.28 -10.07 5.27
C HIS A 91 33.30 -10.17 4.10
N TYR A 92 32.97 -9.54 2.96
CA TYR A 92 33.86 -9.45 1.80
C TYR A 92 35.20 -8.77 2.14
N GLN A 93 35.15 -7.68 2.92
CA GLN A 93 36.37 -6.97 3.33
C GLN A 93 37.22 -7.79 4.32
N LYS A 94 36.59 -8.59 5.19
CA LYS A 94 37.29 -9.51 6.10
C LYS A 94 38.08 -10.57 5.34
N LEU A 95 37.48 -11.16 4.28
CA LEU A 95 38.17 -12.11 3.40
C LEU A 95 39.38 -11.46 2.72
N ILE A 96 39.23 -10.25 2.18
CA ILE A 96 40.36 -9.52 1.57
C ILE A 96 41.47 -9.28 2.60
N VAL A 97 41.13 -8.82 3.81
CA VAL A 97 42.12 -8.58 4.88
C VAL A 97 42.88 -9.86 5.21
N ILE A 98 42.20 -11.01 5.34
CA ILE A 98 42.85 -12.29 5.62
C ILE A 98 43.71 -12.80 4.47
N ILE A 99 43.23 -12.70 3.22
CA ILE A 99 44.01 -13.10 2.04
C ILE A 99 45.30 -12.28 1.96
N GLN A 100 45.20 -10.96 2.16
CA GLN A 100 46.33 -10.05 2.09
C GLN A 100 47.28 -10.21 3.30
N LEU A 101 46.74 -10.55 4.48
CA LEU A 101 47.54 -10.94 5.63
C LEU A 101 48.33 -12.21 5.35
N LEU A 102 47.70 -13.27 4.84
CA LEU A 102 48.37 -14.53 4.51
C LEU A 102 49.41 -14.34 3.40
N GLU A 103 49.11 -13.52 2.39
CA GLU A 103 50.06 -13.15 1.33
C GLU A 103 51.29 -12.43 1.91
N PHE A 104 51.07 -11.49 2.85
CA PHE A 104 52.14 -10.81 3.56
C PHE A 104 52.99 -11.78 4.38
N LEU A 105 52.39 -12.70 5.15
CA LEU A 105 53.13 -13.70 5.92
C LEU A 105 53.95 -14.64 5.02
N ASN A 106 53.42 -15.00 3.86
CA ASN A 106 54.11 -15.86 2.90
C ASN A 106 55.26 -15.17 2.15
N SER A 107 55.34 -13.83 2.19
CA SER A 107 56.40 -13.07 1.51
C SER A 107 57.77 -13.13 2.23
N GLY A 108 57.83 -13.70 3.43
CA GLY A 108 59.06 -13.84 4.22
C GLY A 108 60.06 -14.87 3.67
N ILE A 109 61.35 -14.58 3.80
CA ILE A 109 62.48 -15.39 3.24
C ILE A 109 62.53 -16.83 3.81
N LYS A 110 61.96 -17.09 5.00
CA LYS A 110 62.00 -18.40 5.68
C LYS A 110 60.65 -19.15 5.70
N GLY A 111 59.65 -18.69 4.96
CA GLY A 111 58.27 -19.20 5.08
C GLY A 111 57.57 -18.71 6.37
N ILE A 112 56.31 -19.10 6.55
CA ILE A 112 55.45 -18.63 7.66
C ILE A 112 55.89 -19.32 8.97
N ALA A 113 56.21 -18.54 10.01
CA ALA A 113 56.54 -19.12 11.31
C ALA A 113 55.29 -19.67 12.04
N GLU A 114 55.47 -20.70 12.87
CA GLU A 114 54.37 -21.39 13.58
C GLU A 114 53.52 -20.42 14.43
N THR A 115 54.17 -19.44 15.07
CA THR A 115 53.50 -18.38 15.85
C THR A 115 52.71 -17.38 14.99
N GLU A 116 53.12 -17.15 13.74
CA GLU A 116 52.40 -16.26 12.82
C GLU A 116 51.18 -16.95 12.22
N LEU A 117 51.24 -18.28 12.11
CA LEU A 117 50.15 -19.12 11.63
C LEU A 117 49.06 -19.24 12.70
N GLU A 118 49.41 -19.47 13.98
CA GLU A 118 48.46 -19.42 15.11
C GLU A 118 47.75 -18.05 15.20
N PHE A 119 48.47 -16.98 14.90
CA PHE A 119 47.93 -15.64 14.86
C PHE A 119 46.90 -15.45 13.74
N ALA A 120 47.23 -15.86 12.51
CA ALA A 120 46.31 -15.77 11.38
C ALA A 120 45.05 -16.62 11.60
N ASN A 121 45.18 -17.80 12.20
CA ASN A 121 44.05 -18.64 12.62
C ASN A 121 43.13 -17.89 13.60
N THR A 122 43.70 -17.27 14.64
CA THR A 122 42.94 -16.52 15.65
C THR A 122 42.14 -15.36 15.03
N ILE A 123 42.70 -14.66 14.05
CA ILE A 123 41.99 -13.58 13.35
C ILE A 123 40.88 -14.15 12.45
N ALA A 124 41.15 -15.23 11.72
CA ALA A 124 40.15 -15.88 10.89
C ALA A 124 38.94 -16.32 11.72
N ASP A 125 39.17 -16.92 12.89
CA ASP A 125 38.14 -17.28 13.86
C ASP A 125 37.37 -16.05 14.36
N THR A 126 38.07 -14.96 14.70
CA THR A 126 37.43 -13.72 15.15
C THR A 126 36.58 -13.08 14.06
N PHE A 127 37.00 -13.19 12.81
CA PHE A 127 36.25 -12.71 11.65
C PHE A 127 35.09 -13.63 11.25
N ASN A 128 34.91 -14.76 11.96
CA ASN A 128 33.94 -15.82 11.66
C ASN A 128 34.08 -16.36 10.23
N ILE A 129 35.31 -16.51 9.74
CA ILE A 129 35.57 -17.14 8.43
C ILE A 129 35.44 -18.66 8.59
N ASN A 130 34.80 -19.33 7.63
CA ASN A 130 34.64 -20.77 7.66
C ASN A 130 36.02 -21.46 7.67
N SER A 131 36.23 -22.42 8.57
CA SER A 131 37.51 -23.12 8.72
C SER A 131 37.94 -23.87 7.46
N HIS A 132 37.00 -24.47 6.72
CA HIS A 132 37.29 -25.13 5.44
C HIS A 132 37.77 -24.12 4.38
N GLU A 133 37.09 -22.98 4.32
CA GLU A 133 37.40 -21.92 3.35
C GLU A 133 38.75 -21.24 3.67
N TYR A 134 39.04 -21.02 4.95
CA TYR A 134 40.34 -20.53 5.40
C TYR A 134 41.47 -21.48 4.98
N LEU A 135 41.29 -22.80 5.17
CA LEU A 135 42.28 -23.80 4.78
C LEU A 135 42.50 -23.83 3.25
N GLU A 136 41.45 -23.69 2.45
CA GLU A 136 41.56 -23.58 0.98
C GLU A 136 42.34 -22.33 0.56
N ILE A 137 42.02 -21.17 1.15
CA ILE A 137 42.73 -19.91 0.91
C ILE A 137 44.20 -20.06 1.30
N PHE A 138 44.47 -20.58 2.50
CA PHE A 138 45.83 -20.78 3.00
C PHE A 138 46.64 -21.71 2.08
N ALA A 139 46.07 -22.85 1.69
CA ALA A 139 46.70 -23.79 0.77
C ALA A 139 46.97 -23.13 -0.60
N PHE A 140 46.03 -22.35 -1.13
CA PHE A 140 46.21 -21.67 -2.43
C PHE A 140 47.32 -20.61 -2.40
N ILE A 141 47.45 -19.87 -1.30
CA ILE A 141 48.50 -18.85 -1.14
C ILE A 141 49.88 -19.49 -0.93
N THR A 142 49.97 -20.56 -0.13
CA THR A 142 51.25 -21.20 0.25
C THR A 142 51.75 -22.27 -0.74
N ASP A 143 50.88 -22.91 -1.53
CA ASP A 143 51.27 -23.96 -2.48
C ASP A 143 52.21 -23.41 -3.59
N ASP A 144 53.33 -24.11 -3.82
CA ASP A 144 54.31 -23.82 -4.88
C ASP A 144 53.94 -24.52 -6.20
N PHE A 145 52.63 -24.59 -6.47
CA PHE A 145 52.03 -25.19 -7.66
C PHE A 145 52.23 -26.71 -7.80
N LYS A 146 52.57 -27.45 -6.73
CA LYS A 146 52.86 -28.90 -6.80
C LYS A 146 51.68 -29.82 -6.46
N SER A 147 50.70 -29.36 -5.69
CA SER A 147 49.74 -30.25 -5.00
C SER A 147 48.26 -30.07 -5.38
N GLN A 148 47.85 -28.92 -5.92
CA GLN A 148 46.43 -28.68 -6.22
C GLN A 148 46.03 -29.17 -7.62
N THR A 149 45.33 -30.31 -7.66
CA THR A 149 44.55 -30.76 -8.82
C THR A 149 43.30 -29.89 -8.99
N PRO A 150 42.78 -29.71 -10.22
CA PRO A 150 41.51 -29.04 -10.44
C PRO A 150 40.39 -29.76 -9.68
N GLY A 151 39.51 -29.00 -9.04
CA GLY A 151 38.43 -29.50 -8.20
C GLY A 151 37.21 -28.58 -8.25
N ASN A 152 36.28 -28.75 -7.32
CA ASN A 152 35.04 -27.96 -7.31
C ASN A 152 35.26 -26.47 -7.07
N ASN A 153 36.37 -26.08 -6.41
CA ASN A 153 36.67 -24.69 -6.06
C ASN A 153 37.92 -24.14 -6.79
N VAL A 154 38.67 -24.97 -7.51
CA VAL A 154 39.90 -24.57 -8.23
C VAL A 154 39.76 -24.84 -9.73
N LEU A 155 39.92 -23.79 -10.53
CA LEU A 155 39.94 -23.83 -11.99
C LEU A 155 41.36 -23.55 -12.50
N ILE A 156 41.83 -24.34 -13.46
CA ILE A 156 43.13 -24.12 -14.11
C ILE A 156 42.90 -23.62 -15.54
N VAL A 157 43.41 -22.43 -15.86
CA VAL A 157 43.41 -21.90 -17.23
C VAL A 157 44.76 -22.23 -17.87
N SER A 158 44.75 -22.92 -19.01
CA SER A 158 45.97 -23.43 -19.66
C SER A 158 45.84 -23.40 -21.19
N GLY A 159 46.96 -23.15 -21.87
CA GLY A 159 47.07 -23.23 -23.34
C GLY A 159 47.43 -24.61 -23.88
N LYS A 160 47.55 -25.63 -23.01
CA LYS A 160 47.84 -27.00 -23.42
C LYS A 160 46.60 -27.68 -23.99
N GLU A 161 46.67 -28.18 -25.22
CA GLU A 161 45.55 -28.88 -25.88
C GLU A 161 45.07 -30.10 -25.09
N SER A 162 45.96 -30.76 -24.32
CA SER A 162 45.63 -31.88 -23.44
C SER A 162 44.62 -31.55 -22.33
N HIS A 163 44.30 -30.27 -22.12
CA HIS A 163 43.32 -29.78 -21.15
C HIS A 163 41.98 -29.36 -21.79
N LYS A 164 41.85 -29.41 -23.11
CA LYS A 164 40.61 -29.07 -23.82
C LYS A 164 39.51 -30.06 -23.45
N GLY A 165 38.39 -29.55 -22.92
CA GLY A 165 37.21 -30.34 -22.55
C GLY A 165 37.29 -31.11 -21.22
N LYS A 166 38.40 -31.04 -20.48
CA LYS A 166 38.53 -31.67 -19.16
C LYS A 166 37.82 -30.86 -18.07
N GLN A 167 37.18 -31.54 -17.13
CA GLN A 167 36.52 -30.90 -15.98
C GLN A 167 37.54 -30.16 -15.10
N GLY A 168 37.22 -28.94 -14.68
CA GLY A 168 38.12 -28.08 -13.90
C GLY A 168 39.23 -27.39 -14.70
N TYR A 169 39.22 -27.49 -16.04
CA TYR A 169 40.15 -26.77 -16.92
C TYR A 169 39.43 -25.80 -17.86
N LEU A 170 40.06 -24.66 -18.13
CA LEU A 170 39.66 -23.71 -19.17
C LEU A 170 40.77 -23.58 -20.21
N TYR A 171 40.51 -24.07 -21.42
CA TYR A 171 41.47 -24.01 -22.52
C TYR A 171 41.36 -22.68 -23.28
N ARG A 172 42.52 -22.04 -23.52
CA ARG A 172 42.65 -20.85 -24.37
C ARG A 172 43.90 -20.97 -25.23
N GLU A 173 43.69 -20.89 -26.54
CA GLU A 173 44.77 -20.93 -27.53
C GLU A 173 45.74 -19.76 -27.28
N HIS A 174 47.05 -20.02 -27.45
CA HIS A 174 48.14 -19.06 -27.24
C HIS A 174 48.40 -18.58 -25.79
N LEU A 175 47.76 -19.18 -24.78
CA LEU A 175 48.09 -18.91 -23.38
C LEU A 175 49.43 -19.58 -23.00
N ARG A 176 50.47 -18.76 -22.75
CA ARG A 176 51.84 -19.25 -22.45
C ARG A 176 52.01 -19.85 -21.05
N ASN A 177 51.36 -19.25 -20.05
CA ASN A 177 51.52 -19.64 -18.64
C ASN A 177 50.19 -20.11 -18.06
N GLU A 178 50.23 -21.11 -17.17
CA GLU A 178 49.04 -21.59 -16.48
C GLU A 178 48.62 -20.62 -15.37
N LEU A 179 47.34 -20.26 -15.36
CA LEU A 179 46.72 -19.50 -14.29
C LEU A 179 45.91 -20.45 -13.43
N ARG A 180 46.03 -20.32 -12.11
CA ARG A 180 45.14 -20.98 -11.16
C ARG A 180 44.16 -19.98 -10.60
N ILE A 181 42.91 -20.38 -10.48
CA ILE A 181 41.82 -19.57 -9.97
C ILE A 181 41.13 -20.33 -8.86
N LEU A 182 41.06 -19.74 -7.67
CA LEU A 182 40.26 -20.26 -6.55
C LEU A 182 38.97 -19.45 -6.45
N ASN A 183 37.84 -20.16 -6.32
CA ASN A 183 36.55 -19.58 -6.03
C ASN A 183 36.24 -19.67 -4.54
N ILE A 184 36.07 -18.50 -3.91
CA ILE A 184 35.74 -18.34 -2.49
C ILE A 184 34.25 -18.02 -2.41
N HIS A 185 33.44 -19.06 -2.19
CA HIS A 185 31.98 -19.01 -2.30
C HIS A 185 31.31 -18.04 -1.31
N SER A 186 31.86 -17.86 -0.11
CA SER A 186 31.24 -17.00 0.91
C SER A 186 31.31 -15.49 0.57
N GLY A 187 32.18 -15.11 -0.37
CA GLY A 187 32.39 -13.73 -0.81
C GLY A 187 32.25 -13.50 -2.31
N ASN A 188 31.86 -14.52 -3.08
CA ASN A 188 31.90 -14.52 -4.57
C ASN A 188 33.22 -13.99 -5.13
N LEU A 189 34.31 -14.30 -4.42
CA LEU A 189 35.63 -13.75 -4.70
C LEU A 189 36.43 -14.76 -5.52
N LEU A 190 36.85 -14.36 -6.71
CA LEU A 190 37.81 -15.11 -7.51
C LEU A 190 39.21 -14.54 -7.27
N ILE A 191 40.11 -15.38 -6.79
CA ILE A 191 41.52 -15.03 -6.67
C ILE A 191 42.35 -15.80 -7.69
N ILE A 192 43.31 -15.10 -8.28
CA ILE A 192 44.13 -15.58 -9.37
C ILE A 192 45.59 -15.59 -8.93
N LYS A 193 46.28 -16.69 -9.21
CA LYS A 193 47.71 -16.86 -8.96
C LYS A 193 48.39 -17.43 -10.19
N SER A 194 49.55 -16.89 -10.54
CA SER A 194 50.39 -17.37 -11.65
C SER A 194 51.78 -17.78 -11.17
N GLN A 195 52.31 -18.90 -11.69
CA GLN A 195 53.65 -19.39 -11.33
C GLN A 195 54.76 -18.52 -11.94
N LYS A 196 54.56 -18.08 -13.18
CA LYS A 196 55.44 -17.16 -13.92
C LYS A 196 54.63 -15.93 -14.30
N GLY A 197 55.25 -14.74 -14.30
CA GLY A 197 54.55 -13.52 -14.71
C GLY A 197 53.90 -13.74 -16.06
N SER A 198 52.62 -13.42 -16.18
CA SER A 198 51.91 -13.57 -17.44
C SER A 198 51.82 -12.24 -18.14
N ASP A 199 51.90 -12.24 -19.48
CA ASP A 199 51.63 -11.06 -20.32
C ASP A 199 50.15 -10.60 -20.20
N LEU A 200 49.36 -11.25 -19.35
CA LEU A 200 47.96 -10.93 -19.10
C LEU A 200 47.85 -9.76 -18.13
N THR A 201 46.88 -8.90 -18.43
CA THR A 201 46.44 -7.84 -17.54
C THR A 201 45.05 -8.15 -16.99
N ILE A 202 44.81 -7.69 -15.76
CA ILE A 202 43.50 -7.69 -15.11
C ILE A 202 43.19 -6.26 -14.69
N ASN A 203 42.08 -5.69 -15.16
CA ASN A 203 41.71 -4.29 -14.91
C ASN A 203 42.86 -3.29 -15.22
N GLY A 204 43.64 -3.55 -16.27
CA GLY A 204 44.79 -2.73 -16.66
C GLY A 204 46.10 -2.96 -15.87
N GLN A 205 46.10 -3.85 -14.87
CA GLN A 205 47.31 -4.21 -14.10
C GLN A 205 47.92 -5.52 -14.60
N LEU A 206 49.24 -5.58 -14.75
CA LEU A 206 49.95 -6.80 -15.15
C LEU A 206 49.92 -7.84 -14.01
N ILE A 207 49.60 -9.10 -14.35
CA ILE A 207 49.60 -10.20 -13.38
C ILE A 207 51.05 -10.58 -13.04
N GLN A 208 51.46 -10.21 -11.84
CA GLN A 208 52.78 -10.47 -11.29
C GLN A 208 52.95 -11.94 -10.84
N PRO A 209 54.16 -12.53 -10.98
CA PRO A 209 54.43 -13.89 -10.55
C PRO A 209 54.24 -14.07 -9.04
N LYS A 210 53.67 -15.20 -8.63
CA LYS A 210 53.46 -15.63 -7.23
C LYS A 210 52.62 -14.70 -6.35
N LYS A 211 52.04 -13.62 -6.90
CA LYS A 211 51.12 -12.72 -6.21
C LYS A 211 49.67 -13.04 -6.47
N ILE A 212 48.82 -12.63 -5.54
CA ILE A 212 47.36 -12.80 -5.62
C ILE A 212 46.74 -11.60 -6.31
N HIS A 213 45.97 -11.87 -7.37
CA HIS A 213 45.16 -10.86 -8.06
C HIS A 213 43.68 -11.15 -7.85
N PHE A 214 42.90 -10.11 -7.57
CA PHE A 214 41.46 -10.25 -7.37
C PHE A 214 40.71 -9.99 -8.68
N MET A 215 39.79 -10.89 -9.03
CA MET A 215 38.89 -10.73 -10.16
C MET A 215 37.47 -10.48 -9.65
N ARG A 216 36.87 -9.37 -10.11
CA ARG A 216 35.51 -8.96 -9.75
C ARG A 216 34.55 -9.18 -10.93
N PRO A 217 33.23 -9.19 -10.70
CA PRO A 217 32.26 -9.15 -11.80
C PRO A 217 32.57 -8.01 -12.77
N GLY A 218 32.52 -8.28 -14.08
CA GLY A 218 32.92 -7.34 -15.13
C GLY A 218 34.43 -7.26 -15.40
N SER A 219 35.29 -7.82 -14.54
CA SER A 219 36.72 -7.98 -14.83
C SER A 219 36.95 -9.01 -15.94
N SER A 220 38.04 -8.83 -16.68
CA SER A 220 38.50 -9.77 -17.70
C SER A 220 40.02 -9.87 -17.68
N LEU A 221 40.52 -11.06 -17.99
CA LEU A 221 41.94 -11.32 -18.22
C LEU A 221 42.25 -11.07 -19.70
N ARG A 222 43.23 -10.21 -19.97
CA ARG A 222 43.45 -9.66 -21.32
C ARG A 222 44.90 -9.77 -21.78
N HIS A 223 45.07 -10.12 -23.04
CA HIS A 223 46.36 -10.06 -23.76
C HIS A 223 46.08 -9.81 -25.25
N ILE A 224 47.02 -9.17 -25.96
CA ILE A 224 46.88 -8.73 -27.38
C ILE A 224 46.50 -9.88 -28.34
N ARG A 225 46.80 -11.15 -27.98
CA ARG A 225 46.64 -12.32 -28.85
C ARG A 225 45.68 -13.39 -28.31
N ILE A 226 44.92 -13.11 -27.26
CA ILE A 226 44.04 -14.09 -26.62
C ILE A 226 42.65 -13.45 -26.49
N THR A 227 41.60 -14.19 -26.85
CA THR A 227 40.22 -13.78 -26.56
C THR A 227 40.07 -13.51 -25.05
N PRO A 228 39.57 -12.33 -24.64
CA PRO A 228 39.44 -11.99 -23.23
C PRO A 228 38.74 -13.10 -22.45
N ILE A 229 39.28 -13.47 -21.29
CA ILE A 229 38.64 -14.42 -20.39
C ILE A 229 37.84 -13.60 -19.39
N THR A 230 36.52 -13.66 -19.48
CA THR A 230 35.64 -12.84 -18.64
C THR A 230 35.45 -13.49 -17.26
N TYR A 231 34.99 -12.68 -16.29
CA TYR A 231 34.60 -13.22 -14.98
C TYR A 231 33.49 -14.28 -15.15
N THR A 232 32.51 -14.04 -16.03
CA THR A 232 31.40 -14.97 -16.28
C THR A 232 31.88 -16.32 -16.84
N ASP A 233 32.88 -16.31 -17.75
CA ASP A 233 33.49 -17.52 -18.30
C ASP A 233 34.07 -18.44 -17.22
N ILE A 234 34.64 -17.84 -16.18
CA ILE A 234 35.26 -18.55 -15.06
C ILE A 234 34.20 -18.93 -14.03
N ALA A 235 33.37 -17.98 -13.61
CA ALA A 235 32.34 -18.17 -12.60
C ALA A 235 31.34 -19.27 -12.99
N SER A 236 30.87 -19.29 -14.24
CA SER A 236 29.94 -20.31 -14.75
C SER A 236 30.47 -21.75 -14.64
N ARG A 237 31.80 -21.93 -14.55
CA ARG A 237 32.41 -23.26 -14.35
C ARG A 237 32.31 -23.75 -12.91
N PHE A 238 32.20 -22.84 -11.96
CA PHE A 238 32.06 -23.15 -10.53
C PHE A 238 30.59 -23.28 -10.10
N TYR A 239 29.69 -22.51 -10.72
CA TYR A 239 28.28 -22.44 -10.32
C TYR A 239 27.36 -23.49 -10.94
N LYS A 240 27.87 -24.50 -11.65
CA LYS A 240 27.02 -25.56 -12.24
C LYS A 240 26.18 -26.23 -11.13
N PRO A 241 24.85 -25.98 -11.06
CA PRO A 241 23.99 -26.71 -10.15
C PRO A 241 23.94 -28.16 -10.61
N GLY A 242 23.73 -29.10 -9.70
CA GLY A 242 23.43 -30.48 -10.06
C GLY A 242 22.27 -30.50 -11.07
N HIS A 243 22.52 -31.04 -12.27
CA HIS A 243 21.55 -31.47 -13.29
C HIS A 243 20.14 -30.82 -13.25
N LYS A 244 20.02 -29.49 -13.35
CA LYS A 244 18.77 -28.84 -13.81
C LYS A 244 19.08 -28.17 -15.15
N GLU A 245 18.27 -28.47 -16.17
CA GLU A 245 18.41 -27.84 -17.48
C GLU A 245 18.25 -26.31 -17.35
N PRO A 246 19.04 -25.51 -18.07
CA PRO A 246 18.93 -24.05 -18.03
C PRO A 246 17.55 -23.64 -18.52
N MET A 247 16.87 -22.77 -17.78
CA MET A 247 15.57 -22.24 -18.18
C MET A 247 15.76 -21.25 -19.34
N GLN A 248 14.93 -21.37 -20.37
CA GLN A 248 14.96 -20.57 -21.58
C GLN A 248 13.75 -19.62 -21.61
N PHE A 249 14.01 -18.35 -21.87
CA PHE A 249 13.01 -17.31 -22.08
C PHE A 249 13.05 -16.90 -23.55
N ASP A 250 12.00 -17.25 -24.29
CA ASP A 250 11.90 -17.02 -25.74
C ASP A 250 10.82 -15.99 -26.05
N VAL A 251 11.19 -15.01 -26.88
CA VAL A 251 10.29 -14.02 -27.46
C VAL A 251 10.28 -14.23 -28.96
N ASP A 252 9.10 -14.50 -29.53
CA ASP A 252 8.95 -14.75 -30.95
C ASP A 252 8.00 -13.74 -31.59
N ASN A 253 8.56 -12.86 -32.42
CA ASN A 253 7.89 -11.96 -33.35
C ASN A 253 6.77 -11.13 -32.70
N ILE A 254 7.01 -10.61 -31.49
CA ILE A 254 5.98 -9.87 -30.75
C ILE A 254 5.72 -8.50 -31.36
N LEU A 255 4.44 -8.15 -31.51
CA LEU A 255 4.01 -6.84 -32.00
C LEU A 255 2.94 -6.24 -31.09
N PHE A 256 3.02 -4.93 -30.85
CA PHE A 256 2.08 -4.22 -30.00
C PHE A 256 1.74 -2.83 -30.53
N LYS A 257 0.44 -2.47 -30.46
CA LYS A 257 -0.08 -1.14 -30.81
C LYS A 257 -0.97 -0.61 -29.69
N TYR A 258 -0.90 0.69 -29.43
CA TYR A 258 -1.75 1.34 -28.43
C TYR A 258 -3.20 1.48 -28.90
N ALA A 259 -4.14 1.55 -27.96
CA ALA A 259 -5.56 1.76 -28.26
C ALA A 259 -5.79 3.17 -28.85
N GLY A 260 -5.88 3.25 -30.19
CA GLY A 260 -6.22 4.47 -30.93
C GLY A 260 -5.05 5.27 -31.53
N SER A 261 -3.83 4.72 -31.61
CA SER A 261 -2.67 5.37 -32.28
C SER A 261 -1.55 4.39 -32.67
N GLU A 262 -0.38 4.97 -33.05
CA GLU A 262 0.88 4.38 -33.54
C GLU A 262 1.34 3.06 -32.89
N THR A 263 2.12 2.30 -33.67
CA THR A 263 2.78 1.07 -33.23
C THR A 263 3.69 1.36 -32.04
N GLY A 264 3.47 0.63 -30.93
CA GLY A 264 4.25 0.79 -29.71
C GLY A 264 5.53 -0.02 -29.71
N LEU A 265 5.50 -1.21 -30.32
CA LEU A 265 6.66 -2.07 -30.57
C LEU A 265 6.51 -2.76 -31.93
N HIS A 266 7.58 -2.69 -32.72
CA HIS A 266 7.70 -3.40 -33.99
C HIS A 266 8.08 -4.88 -33.75
N PRO A 267 7.90 -5.75 -34.75
CA PRO A 267 8.17 -7.18 -34.59
C PRO A 267 9.60 -7.43 -34.11
N LEU A 268 9.75 -8.12 -32.99
CA LEU A 268 11.05 -8.44 -32.40
C LEU A 268 11.08 -9.86 -31.85
N SER A 269 12.25 -10.51 -31.96
CA SER A 269 12.52 -11.85 -31.43
C SER A 269 13.86 -11.90 -30.73
N PHE A 270 13.92 -12.57 -29.58
CA PHE A 270 15.17 -12.86 -28.88
C PHE A 270 15.00 -14.05 -27.92
N THR A 271 16.13 -14.62 -27.53
CA THR A 271 16.21 -15.69 -26.53
C THR A 271 17.18 -15.26 -25.43
N SER A 272 16.85 -15.60 -24.19
CA SER A 272 17.70 -15.40 -23.02
C SER A 272 17.67 -16.65 -22.13
N GLU A 273 18.79 -16.96 -21.49
CA GLU A 273 18.96 -18.17 -20.68
C GLU A 273 19.14 -17.82 -19.19
N SER A 274 18.71 -18.73 -18.31
CA SER A 274 18.98 -18.65 -16.87
C SER A 274 20.48 -18.55 -16.60
N GLY A 275 20.89 -17.66 -15.70
CA GLY A 275 22.32 -17.38 -15.50
C GLY A 275 22.77 -16.03 -16.04
N SER A 276 21.98 -15.43 -16.94
CA SER A 276 22.35 -14.20 -17.64
C SER A 276 21.74 -12.94 -17.01
N LEU A 277 22.55 -11.88 -17.01
CA LEU A 277 22.11 -10.50 -16.74
C LEU A 277 21.94 -9.76 -18.08
N VAL A 278 20.69 -9.43 -18.42
CA VAL A 278 20.31 -8.80 -19.68
C VAL A 278 20.06 -7.31 -19.48
N GLY A 279 20.78 -6.47 -20.21
CA GLY A 279 20.57 -5.01 -20.23
C GLY A 279 19.58 -4.60 -21.32
N ILE A 280 18.65 -3.69 -21.02
CA ILE A 280 17.75 -3.04 -21.98
C ILE A 280 18.10 -1.56 -22.02
N MET A 281 18.56 -1.09 -23.18
CA MET A 281 19.04 0.28 -23.41
C MET A 281 18.27 0.93 -24.56
N GLY A 282 18.18 2.26 -24.53
CA GLY A 282 17.54 3.07 -25.57
C GLY A 282 17.13 4.43 -25.02
N ASP A 283 16.79 5.38 -25.88
CA ASP A 283 16.39 6.72 -25.47
C ASP A 283 15.04 6.74 -24.74
N SER A 284 14.74 7.86 -24.08
CA SER A 284 13.41 8.08 -23.50
C SER A 284 12.34 8.00 -24.60
N GLY A 285 11.30 7.19 -24.36
CA GLY A 285 10.25 6.96 -25.37
C GLY A 285 10.53 5.84 -26.39
N ALA A 286 11.68 5.17 -26.36
CA ALA A 286 12.01 4.05 -27.26
C ALA A 286 11.18 2.76 -27.05
N GLY A 287 10.21 2.75 -26.13
CA GLY A 287 9.36 1.58 -25.86
C GLY A 287 9.90 0.59 -24.82
N LYS A 288 10.94 0.93 -24.05
CA LYS A 288 11.54 0.07 -23.00
C LYS A 288 10.53 -0.45 -21.97
N THR A 289 9.76 0.46 -21.37
CA THR A 289 8.73 0.10 -20.38
C THR A 289 7.59 -0.69 -21.03
N THR A 290 7.26 -0.39 -22.30
CA THR A 290 6.28 -1.15 -23.08
C THR A 290 6.74 -2.59 -23.30
N LEU A 291 8.02 -2.79 -23.59
CA LEU A 291 8.63 -4.11 -23.73
C LEU A 291 8.53 -4.87 -22.40
N ILE A 292 8.97 -4.29 -21.29
CA ILE A 292 8.83 -4.93 -19.96
C ILE A 292 7.37 -5.33 -19.68
N ASN A 293 6.40 -4.46 -19.95
CA ASN A 293 4.99 -4.76 -19.67
C ASN A 293 4.46 -5.93 -20.51
N LEU A 294 4.96 -6.14 -21.74
CA LEU A 294 4.67 -7.33 -22.53
C LEU A 294 5.36 -8.56 -21.93
N LEU A 295 6.66 -8.47 -21.66
CA LEU A 295 7.45 -9.61 -21.15
C LEU A 295 7.03 -10.07 -19.75
N THR A 296 6.32 -9.24 -19.00
CA THR A 296 5.78 -9.56 -17.66
C THR A 296 4.32 -10.02 -17.70
N GLY A 297 3.67 -10.03 -18.87
CA GLY A 297 2.27 -10.44 -19.02
C GLY A 297 1.22 -9.36 -18.69
N ILE A 298 1.64 -8.12 -18.37
CA ILE A 298 0.72 -7.01 -18.07
C ILE A 298 -0.03 -6.55 -19.32
N PHE A 299 0.68 -6.46 -20.44
CA PHE A 299 0.10 -6.21 -21.76
C PHE A 299 0.06 -7.52 -22.53
N THR A 300 -1.02 -7.73 -23.28
CA THR A 300 -1.14 -8.83 -24.24
C THR A 300 -0.63 -8.37 -25.60
N PRO A 301 0.30 -9.08 -26.24
CA PRO A 301 0.72 -8.79 -27.61
C PRO A 301 -0.44 -8.99 -28.58
N GLN A 302 -0.37 -8.33 -29.74
CA GLN A 302 -1.36 -8.53 -30.82
C GLN A 302 -1.00 -9.72 -31.72
N SER A 303 0.29 -9.99 -31.86
CA SER A 303 0.84 -11.16 -32.55
C SER A 303 2.16 -11.56 -31.90
N GLY A 304 2.60 -12.79 -32.13
CA GLY A 304 3.78 -13.37 -31.51
C GLY A 304 3.50 -13.98 -30.15
N SER A 305 4.53 -14.54 -29.52
CA SER A 305 4.43 -15.25 -28.25
C SER A 305 5.62 -14.96 -27.34
N VAL A 306 5.40 -15.01 -26.04
CA VAL A 306 6.47 -14.93 -25.03
C VAL A 306 6.38 -16.19 -24.18
N THR A 307 7.42 -17.03 -24.24
CA THR A 307 7.39 -18.37 -23.63
C THR A 307 8.53 -18.59 -22.64
N ILE A 308 8.23 -19.29 -21.56
CA ILE A 308 9.20 -19.83 -20.60
C ILE A 308 9.21 -21.34 -20.77
N ASN A 309 10.34 -21.93 -21.18
CA ASN A 309 10.45 -23.38 -21.46
C ASN A 309 9.28 -23.89 -22.35
N GLY A 310 8.94 -23.10 -23.39
CA GLY A 310 7.84 -23.40 -24.33
C GLY A 310 6.43 -23.10 -23.82
N GLN A 311 6.21 -22.72 -22.56
CA GLN A 311 4.90 -22.33 -22.04
C GLN A 311 4.68 -20.83 -22.20
N ASP A 312 3.63 -20.43 -22.94
CA ASP A 312 3.31 -19.01 -23.17
C ASP A 312 2.78 -18.33 -21.89
N ILE A 313 3.35 -17.17 -21.55
CA ILE A 313 3.03 -16.43 -20.32
C ILE A 313 1.68 -15.71 -20.38
N HIS A 314 1.15 -15.43 -21.57
CA HIS A 314 -0.11 -14.74 -21.80
C HIS A 314 -1.28 -15.73 -21.87
N GLU A 315 -1.07 -16.90 -22.49
CA GLU A 315 -2.09 -17.95 -22.59
C GLU A 315 -2.15 -18.84 -21.33
N ASN A 316 -0.99 -19.20 -20.76
CA ASN A 316 -0.90 -20.13 -19.62
C ASN A 316 -0.53 -19.42 -18.31
N GLN A 317 -1.22 -18.31 -18.00
CA GLN A 317 -0.96 -17.49 -16.81
C GLN A 317 -0.95 -18.28 -15.50
N ASP A 318 -1.80 -19.30 -15.37
CA ASP A 318 -1.88 -20.13 -14.16
C ASP A 318 -0.60 -20.95 -13.92
N LYS A 319 0.05 -21.42 -14.98
CA LYS A 319 1.29 -22.23 -14.89
C LYS A 319 2.54 -21.39 -14.71
N THR A 320 2.52 -20.16 -15.21
CA THR A 320 3.66 -19.22 -15.14
C THR A 320 3.59 -18.27 -13.94
N LYS A 321 2.49 -18.31 -13.17
CA LYS A 321 2.26 -17.49 -11.99
C LYS A 321 3.36 -17.69 -10.95
N GLY A 322 4.03 -16.60 -10.58
CA GLY A 322 5.12 -16.63 -9.59
C GLY A 322 6.51 -16.90 -10.17
N LEU A 323 6.64 -17.28 -11.45
CA LEU A 323 7.94 -17.40 -12.13
C LEU A 323 8.58 -16.04 -12.43
N ILE A 324 7.75 -15.02 -12.65
CA ILE A 324 8.17 -13.68 -13.02
C ILE A 324 8.07 -12.74 -11.82
N GLY A 325 9.19 -12.10 -11.49
CA GLY A 325 9.27 -10.97 -10.57
C GLY A 325 9.45 -9.65 -11.32
N TYR A 326 8.81 -8.57 -10.85
CA TYR A 326 8.96 -7.24 -11.41
C TYR A 326 9.20 -6.21 -10.31
N VAL A 327 10.32 -5.49 -10.40
CA VAL A 327 10.64 -4.36 -9.52
C VAL A 327 10.51 -3.07 -10.33
N SER A 328 9.57 -2.22 -9.93
CA SER A 328 9.37 -0.91 -10.56
C SER A 328 10.48 0.10 -10.22
N GLN A 329 10.55 1.15 -11.03
CA GLN A 329 11.39 2.32 -10.77
C GLN A 329 11.07 2.96 -9.40
N ASP A 330 9.78 3.19 -9.13
CA ASP A 330 9.27 3.66 -7.85
C ASP A 330 9.48 2.63 -6.72
N ASP A 331 9.91 3.10 -5.55
CA ASP A 331 9.99 2.28 -4.34
C ASP A 331 8.60 2.16 -3.67
N LEU A 332 7.91 1.05 -3.94
CA LEU A 332 6.54 0.80 -3.47
C LEU A 332 6.56 0.12 -2.09
N LEU A 333 6.95 0.85 -1.05
CA LEU A 333 7.10 0.34 0.33
C LEU A 333 6.04 0.91 1.29
N MET A 334 5.74 0.18 2.37
CA MET A 334 4.94 0.72 3.47
C MET A 334 5.84 1.52 4.41
N GLU A 335 5.66 2.84 4.41
CA GLU A 335 6.54 3.81 5.08
C GLU A 335 6.49 3.71 6.62
N ASP A 336 5.31 3.42 7.18
CA ASP A 336 5.09 3.31 8.63
C ASP A 336 5.69 2.04 9.25
N LEU A 337 5.88 1.01 8.43
CA LEU A 337 6.36 -0.31 8.87
C LEU A 337 7.88 -0.37 8.90
N THR A 338 8.42 -1.33 9.67
CA THR A 338 9.85 -1.62 9.67
C THR A 338 10.29 -2.37 8.42
N VAL A 339 11.60 -2.40 8.17
CA VAL A 339 12.23 -3.20 7.12
C VAL A 339 11.80 -4.68 7.23
N TYR A 340 11.85 -5.25 8.44
CA TYR A 340 11.40 -6.61 8.71
C TYR A 340 9.90 -6.78 8.45
N GLN A 341 9.06 -5.87 8.93
CA GLN A 341 7.60 -5.98 8.81
C GLN A 341 7.14 -5.93 7.34
N ASN A 342 7.73 -5.06 6.53
CA ASN A 342 7.45 -4.99 5.09
C ASN A 342 7.65 -6.37 4.43
N LEU A 343 8.82 -6.98 4.68
CA LEU A 343 9.16 -8.28 4.09
C LEU A 343 8.36 -9.44 4.71
N PHE A 344 8.11 -9.39 6.01
CA PHE A 344 7.38 -10.43 6.73
C PHE A 344 5.91 -10.53 6.29
N PHE A 345 5.19 -9.42 6.19
CA PHE A 345 3.79 -9.45 5.74
C PHE A 345 3.67 -9.85 4.27
N ASN A 346 4.61 -9.40 3.42
CA ASN A 346 4.68 -9.86 2.04
C ASN A 346 4.92 -11.38 1.96
N ALA A 347 5.87 -11.91 2.74
CA ALA A 347 6.13 -13.34 2.81
C ALA A 347 4.91 -14.14 3.31
N GLN A 348 4.16 -13.64 4.29
CA GLN A 348 2.91 -14.29 4.73
C GLN A 348 1.85 -14.38 3.63
N LEU A 349 1.82 -13.42 2.70
CA LEU A 349 0.92 -13.45 1.55
C LEU A 349 1.43 -14.37 0.42
N CYS A 350 2.69 -14.80 0.48
CA CYS A 350 3.32 -15.63 -0.54
C CYS A 350 3.46 -17.12 -0.15
N PHE A 351 3.41 -17.45 1.14
CA PHE A 351 3.75 -18.78 1.66
C PHE A 351 2.72 -19.34 2.65
N ASP A 352 1.57 -19.82 2.17
CA ASP A 352 0.53 -20.39 3.05
C ASP A 352 0.93 -21.73 3.69
N HIS A 353 1.78 -22.49 3.02
CA HIS A 353 2.22 -23.83 3.46
C HIS A 353 3.32 -23.78 4.53
N LEU A 354 3.94 -22.62 4.76
CA LEU A 354 5.00 -22.45 5.75
C LEU A 354 4.42 -22.01 7.10
N THR A 355 5.00 -22.53 8.18
CA THR A 355 4.70 -22.01 9.52
C THR A 355 5.28 -20.60 9.68
N THR A 356 4.66 -19.77 10.53
CA THR A 356 5.14 -18.41 10.83
C THR A 356 6.62 -18.37 11.25
N GLN A 357 7.12 -19.41 11.91
CA GLN A 357 8.52 -19.50 12.33
C GLN A 357 9.47 -19.77 11.15
N ASN A 358 9.06 -20.61 10.20
CA ASN A 358 9.83 -20.83 8.96
C ASN A 358 9.81 -19.57 8.08
N ILE A 359 8.68 -18.88 7.98
CA ILE A 359 8.60 -17.58 7.29
C ILE A 359 9.57 -16.58 7.93
N ARG A 360 9.58 -16.48 9.27
CA ARG A 360 10.51 -15.60 9.98
C ARG A 360 11.97 -15.96 9.69
N ARG A 361 12.33 -17.24 9.68
CA ARG A 361 13.70 -17.68 9.34
C ARG A 361 14.06 -17.29 7.90
N LYS A 362 13.15 -17.51 6.93
CA LYS A 362 13.36 -17.15 5.51
C LYS A 362 13.58 -15.64 5.35
N VAL A 363 12.73 -14.83 5.98
CA VAL A 363 12.82 -13.36 5.98
C VAL A 363 14.13 -12.88 6.58
N LEU A 364 14.52 -13.38 7.77
CA LEU A 364 15.78 -12.98 8.40
C LEU A 364 17.00 -13.43 7.60
N SER A 365 16.95 -14.60 6.97
CA SER A 365 18.00 -15.08 6.07
C SER A 365 18.16 -14.14 4.88
N LEU A 366 17.06 -13.77 4.21
CA LEU A 366 17.10 -12.87 3.06
C LEU A 366 17.62 -11.47 3.45
N LEU A 367 17.20 -10.94 4.61
CA LEU A 367 17.73 -9.68 5.12
C LEU A 367 19.24 -9.73 5.40
N LYS A 368 19.78 -10.88 5.83
CA LYS A 368 21.23 -11.05 5.99
C LYS A 368 21.94 -11.07 4.64
N THR A 369 21.43 -11.85 3.68
CA THR A 369 21.98 -11.91 2.32
C THR A 369 22.03 -10.54 1.65
N LEU A 370 21.02 -9.70 1.88
CA LEU A 370 20.94 -8.36 1.30
C LEU A 370 21.62 -7.27 2.14
N GLY A 371 22.26 -7.61 3.26
CA GLY A 371 22.90 -6.63 4.15
C GLY A 371 21.93 -5.65 4.82
N LEU A 372 20.69 -6.06 5.06
CA LEU A 372 19.63 -5.28 5.70
C LEU A 372 19.29 -5.75 7.13
N TYR A 373 19.97 -6.78 7.63
CA TYR A 373 19.65 -7.40 8.92
C TYR A 373 19.82 -6.47 10.13
N GLU A 374 20.84 -5.60 10.11
CA GLU A 374 21.09 -4.65 11.21
C GLU A 374 20.02 -3.57 11.30
N ILE A 375 19.42 -3.19 10.17
CA ILE A 375 18.36 -2.18 10.10
C ILE A 375 16.94 -2.77 10.13
N ARG A 376 16.80 -4.07 10.41
CA ARG A 376 15.52 -4.80 10.30
C ARG A 376 14.39 -4.18 11.13
N ASP A 377 14.73 -3.59 12.27
CA ASP A 377 13.78 -3.01 13.23
C ASP A 377 13.59 -1.49 13.02
N MET A 378 14.33 -0.89 12.07
CA MET A 378 14.15 0.51 11.68
C MET A 378 12.91 0.66 10.79
N LYS A 379 12.17 1.75 11.00
CA LYS A 379 11.09 2.18 10.09
C LYS A 379 11.67 2.57 8.73
N VAL A 380 10.92 2.32 7.66
CA VAL A 380 11.32 2.72 6.30
C VAL A 380 11.26 4.24 6.13
N GLY A 381 10.19 4.86 6.63
CA GLY A 381 9.96 6.30 6.51
C GLY A 381 9.63 6.75 5.08
N SER A 382 9.13 7.98 4.96
CA SER A 382 8.79 8.57 3.66
C SER A 382 10.04 9.04 2.91
N PRO A 383 9.93 9.34 1.59
CA PRO A 383 11.03 9.95 0.84
C PRO A 383 11.51 11.29 1.41
N LEU A 384 10.64 12.01 2.14
CA LEU A 384 10.93 13.30 2.78
C LEU A 384 11.48 13.13 4.20
N ASP A 385 11.00 12.13 4.96
CA ASP A 385 11.54 11.74 6.27
C ASP A 385 12.36 10.44 6.14
N LYS A 386 13.54 10.55 5.53
CA LYS A 386 14.41 9.40 5.24
C LYS A 386 14.94 8.79 6.54
N LYS A 387 14.38 7.65 6.95
CA LYS A 387 14.92 6.81 8.04
C LYS A 387 15.99 5.82 7.57
N ILE A 388 15.91 5.36 6.32
CA ILE A 388 16.90 4.49 5.67
C ILE A 388 17.45 5.14 4.39
N SER A 389 18.67 4.77 4.01
CA SER A 389 19.35 5.30 2.82
C SER A 389 18.66 4.89 1.51
N GLY A 390 18.93 5.59 0.41
CA GLY A 390 18.37 5.26 -0.92
C GLY A 390 18.72 3.83 -1.36
N GLY A 391 19.98 3.44 -1.26
CA GLY A 391 20.42 2.07 -1.60
C GLY A 391 19.82 1.00 -0.69
N GLN A 392 19.64 1.28 0.62
CA GLN A 392 18.94 0.36 1.53
C GLN A 392 17.47 0.19 1.14
N ARG A 393 16.80 1.29 0.78
CA ARG A 393 15.41 1.29 0.31
C ARG A 393 15.24 0.47 -0.97
N LYS A 394 16.13 0.65 -1.95
CA LYS A 394 16.12 -0.12 -3.20
C LYS A 394 16.37 -1.61 -2.94
N ARG A 395 17.34 -1.96 -2.08
CA ARG A 395 17.57 -3.37 -1.67
C ARG A 395 16.35 -3.99 -1.00
N LEU A 396 15.61 -3.25 -0.17
CA LEU A 396 14.37 -3.74 0.43
C LEU A 396 13.27 -3.94 -0.62
N ASN A 397 13.16 -3.04 -1.59
CA ASN A 397 12.23 -3.19 -2.72
C ASN A 397 12.54 -4.46 -3.54
N ILE A 398 13.83 -4.71 -3.80
CA ILE A 398 14.31 -5.95 -4.43
C ILE A 398 14.00 -7.17 -3.55
N ALA A 399 14.18 -7.07 -2.22
CA ALA A 399 13.91 -8.16 -1.28
C ALA A 399 12.46 -8.66 -1.33
N LEU A 400 11.50 -7.73 -1.47
CA LEU A 400 10.07 -8.03 -1.54
C LEU A 400 9.71 -8.88 -2.76
N GLU A 401 10.46 -8.75 -3.85
CA GLU A 401 10.30 -9.59 -5.02
C GLU A 401 11.11 -10.90 -4.90
N LEU A 402 12.32 -10.82 -4.36
CA LEU A 402 13.21 -11.98 -4.18
C LEU A 402 12.68 -13.02 -3.21
N ILE A 403 11.90 -12.64 -2.19
CA ILE A 403 11.38 -13.58 -1.20
C ILE A 403 10.52 -14.68 -1.83
N ARG A 404 9.90 -14.39 -2.99
CA ARG A 404 9.08 -15.28 -3.81
C ARG A 404 9.90 -16.28 -4.62
N GLU A 405 11.22 -16.10 -4.68
CA GLU A 405 12.16 -16.90 -5.45
C GLU A 405 11.81 -17.01 -6.95
N PRO A 406 11.52 -15.89 -7.65
CA PRO A 406 11.18 -15.93 -9.08
C PRO A 406 12.35 -16.45 -9.92
N ALA A 407 12.05 -17.15 -11.01
CA ALA A 407 13.04 -17.63 -11.97
C ALA A 407 13.53 -16.51 -12.89
N VAL A 408 12.62 -15.63 -13.30
CA VAL A 408 12.88 -14.46 -14.15
C VAL A 408 12.58 -13.19 -13.36
N MET A 409 13.47 -12.21 -13.40
CA MET A 409 13.25 -10.91 -12.78
C MET A 409 13.41 -9.78 -13.78
N PHE A 410 12.52 -8.80 -13.70
CA PHE A 410 12.58 -7.55 -14.45
C PHE A 410 12.82 -6.39 -13.49
N MET A 411 13.85 -5.60 -13.74
CA MET A 411 14.24 -4.44 -12.96
C MET A 411 14.13 -3.18 -13.82
N ASP A 412 13.25 -2.27 -13.44
CA ASP A 412 13.10 -0.99 -14.13
C ASP A 412 13.94 0.09 -13.44
N GLU A 413 15.01 0.52 -14.12
CA GLU A 413 15.98 1.53 -13.65
C GLU A 413 16.45 1.34 -12.19
N PRO A 414 17.09 0.21 -11.86
CA PRO A 414 17.48 -0.08 -10.48
C PRO A 414 18.55 0.86 -9.91
N THR A 415 19.28 1.59 -10.76
CA THR A 415 20.37 2.50 -10.41
C THR A 415 19.96 3.97 -10.35
N SER A 416 18.71 4.29 -10.70
CA SER A 416 18.23 5.68 -10.75
C SER A 416 18.16 6.32 -9.36
N GLY A 417 18.66 7.55 -9.23
CA GLY A 417 18.66 8.31 -7.97
C GLY A 417 19.64 7.80 -6.90
N LEU A 418 20.57 6.90 -7.25
CA LEU A 418 21.62 6.37 -6.36
C LEU A 418 22.99 7.01 -6.65
N SER A 419 23.89 6.95 -5.66
CA SER A 419 25.31 7.28 -5.87
C SER A 419 25.98 6.22 -6.75
N SER A 420 27.06 6.54 -7.47
CA SER A 420 27.75 5.58 -8.34
C SER A 420 28.13 4.28 -7.62
N ARG A 421 28.63 4.40 -6.38
CA ARG A 421 28.99 3.25 -5.54
C ARG A 421 27.77 2.42 -5.12
N ASP A 422 26.66 3.06 -4.79
CA ASP A 422 25.42 2.34 -4.46
C ASP A 422 24.84 1.63 -5.68
N SER A 423 24.92 2.25 -6.86
CA SER A 423 24.53 1.66 -8.14
C SER A 423 25.36 0.41 -8.46
N GLU A 424 26.69 0.48 -8.31
CA GLU A 424 27.58 -0.67 -8.46
C GLU A 424 27.22 -1.79 -7.49
N ASN A 425 27.02 -1.50 -6.19
CA ASN A 425 26.63 -2.50 -5.20
C ASN A 425 25.29 -3.20 -5.55
N ILE A 426 24.32 -2.45 -6.11
CA ILE A 426 23.06 -3.03 -6.58
C ILE A 426 23.31 -3.94 -7.79
N MET A 427 24.09 -3.50 -8.77
CA MET A 427 24.38 -4.29 -9.96
C MET A 427 25.19 -5.54 -9.65
N ASP A 428 26.14 -5.48 -8.70
CA ASP A 428 26.86 -6.64 -8.18
C ASP A 428 25.91 -7.67 -7.57
N LEU A 429 24.95 -7.22 -6.76
CA LEU A 429 23.91 -8.08 -6.19
C LEU A 429 23.07 -8.74 -7.30
N LEU A 430 22.66 -8.00 -8.32
CA LEU A 430 21.91 -8.56 -9.45
C LEU A 430 22.76 -9.58 -10.21
N LYS A 431 24.03 -9.27 -10.46
CA LYS A 431 24.93 -10.20 -11.14
C LYS A 431 25.14 -11.49 -10.35
N GLU A 432 25.28 -11.39 -9.02
CA GLU A 432 25.34 -12.55 -8.13
C GLU A 432 24.08 -13.42 -8.22
N LEU A 433 22.90 -12.78 -8.22
CA LEU A 433 21.62 -13.48 -8.34
C LEU A 433 21.49 -14.18 -9.70
N ALA A 434 21.96 -13.55 -10.78
CA ALA A 434 22.03 -14.15 -12.10
C ALA A 434 22.94 -15.38 -12.09
N LEU A 435 24.17 -15.26 -11.57
CA LEU A 435 25.13 -16.38 -11.47
C LEU A 435 24.60 -17.58 -10.66
N LYS A 436 23.68 -17.35 -9.72
CA LYS A 436 22.95 -18.40 -8.97
C LYS A 436 21.82 -19.07 -9.77
N GLY A 437 21.71 -18.79 -11.07
CA GLY A 437 20.76 -19.42 -11.99
C GLY A 437 19.46 -18.66 -12.23
N LYS A 438 19.35 -17.39 -11.84
CA LYS A 438 18.20 -16.53 -12.21
C LYS A 438 18.44 -15.87 -13.56
N LEU A 439 17.37 -15.58 -14.29
CA LEU A 439 17.41 -14.69 -15.45
C LEU A 439 16.98 -13.29 -15.02
N ILE A 440 17.78 -12.26 -15.30
CA ILE A 440 17.49 -10.90 -14.84
C ILE A 440 17.58 -9.92 -16.00
N PHE A 441 16.48 -9.24 -16.29
CA PHE A 441 16.40 -8.12 -17.21
C PHE A 441 16.50 -6.80 -16.46
N VAL A 442 17.31 -5.87 -16.93
CA VAL A 442 17.53 -4.57 -16.32
C VAL A 442 17.39 -3.47 -17.37
N VAL A 443 16.42 -2.57 -17.18
CA VAL A 443 16.42 -1.31 -17.93
C VAL A 443 17.40 -0.36 -17.29
N ILE A 444 18.36 0.13 -18.08
CA ILE A 444 19.37 1.07 -17.60
C ILE A 444 19.52 2.26 -18.53
N HIS A 445 19.61 3.45 -17.94
CA HIS A 445 19.91 4.68 -18.64
C HIS A 445 21.36 5.07 -18.34
N GLN A 446 22.21 5.14 -19.39
CA GLN A 446 23.62 5.57 -19.30
C GLN A 446 24.42 4.87 -18.17
N PRO A 447 24.68 3.55 -18.29
CA PRO A 447 25.50 2.83 -17.32
C PRO A 447 26.96 3.31 -17.34
N SER A 448 27.62 3.23 -16.18
CA SER A 448 29.08 3.34 -16.13
C SER A 448 29.73 2.19 -16.91
N SER A 449 30.99 2.37 -17.28
CA SER A 449 31.80 1.34 -17.94
C SER A 449 31.78 0.00 -17.19
N ASP A 450 31.93 0.04 -15.86
CA ASP A 450 31.98 -1.17 -15.04
C ASP A 450 30.63 -1.88 -14.99
N ILE A 451 29.53 -1.14 -14.86
CA ILE A 451 28.16 -1.71 -14.89
C ILE A 451 27.87 -2.30 -16.27
N PHE A 452 28.27 -1.62 -17.35
CA PHE A 452 28.00 -2.07 -18.71
C PHE A 452 28.63 -3.44 -19.01
N LYS A 453 29.85 -3.67 -18.52
CA LYS A 453 30.56 -4.96 -18.66
C LYS A 453 29.94 -6.11 -17.86
N MET A 454 29.02 -5.83 -16.95
CA MET A 454 28.34 -6.89 -16.19
C MET A 454 27.22 -7.58 -17.00
N PHE A 455 26.71 -6.93 -18.05
CA PHE A 455 25.65 -7.47 -18.89
C PHE A 455 26.20 -8.57 -19.81
N ASP A 456 25.58 -9.75 -19.76
CA ASP A 456 25.90 -10.88 -20.65
C ASP A 456 25.18 -10.74 -22.00
N GLN A 457 24.06 -10.02 -22.02
CA GLN A 457 23.26 -9.74 -23.21
C GLN A 457 22.75 -8.30 -23.14
N LEU A 458 22.74 -7.60 -24.28
CA LEU A 458 22.24 -6.24 -24.41
C LEU A 458 21.17 -6.18 -25.50
N LEU A 459 20.00 -5.65 -25.15
CA LEU A 459 18.92 -5.30 -26.06
C LEU A 459 18.90 -3.78 -26.23
N VAL A 460 19.04 -3.30 -27.46
CA VAL A 460 19.00 -1.87 -27.77
C VAL A 460 17.73 -1.54 -28.55
N LEU A 461 16.88 -0.70 -27.97
CA LEU A 461 15.66 -0.18 -28.58
C LEU A 461 15.85 1.25 -29.08
N ASP A 462 15.29 1.54 -30.24
CA ASP A 462 15.23 2.88 -30.84
C ASP A 462 13.80 3.43 -30.80
N SER A 463 13.68 4.75 -30.94
CA SER A 463 12.46 5.53 -31.18
C SER A 463 11.44 4.78 -32.05
N GLY A 464 10.18 4.74 -31.60
CA GLY A 464 9.11 3.98 -32.26
C GLY A 464 9.03 2.50 -31.87
N GLY A 465 9.96 1.99 -31.05
CA GLY A 465 9.92 0.62 -30.55
C GLY A 465 10.56 -0.40 -31.48
N TYR A 466 11.65 -0.01 -32.14
CA TYR A 466 12.45 -0.89 -33.01
C TYR A 466 13.59 -1.54 -32.23
N LEU A 467 13.74 -2.86 -32.32
CA LEU A 467 14.90 -3.59 -31.78
C LEU A 467 16.07 -3.54 -32.77
N ILE A 468 17.08 -2.74 -32.45
CA ILE A 468 18.20 -2.47 -33.37
C ILE A 468 19.49 -3.22 -33.02
N TYR A 469 19.53 -3.88 -31.86
CA TYR A 469 20.61 -4.80 -31.50
C TYR A 469 20.16 -5.78 -30.41
N ASN A 470 20.61 -7.02 -30.53
CA ASN A 470 20.55 -8.06 -29.51
C ASN A 470 21.81 -8.94 -29.62
N GLY A 471 22.61 -8.99 -28.56
CA GLY A 471 23.87 -9.73 -28.52
C GLY A 471 24.67 -9.43 -27.26
N ASP A 472 25.98 -9.75 -27.28
CA ASP A 472 26.89 -9.40 -26.18
C ASP A 472 26.99 -7.86 -26.03
N ALA A 473 27.10 -7.39 -24.78
CA ALA A 473 27.09 -5.96 -24.48
C ALA A 473 28.33 -5.23 -25.02
N VAL A 474 29.51 -5.81 -24.87
CA VAL A 474 30.78 -5.21 -25.30
C VAL A 474 30.88 -5.20 -26.83
N GLU A 475 30.41 -6.27 -27.49
CA GLU A 475 30.35 -6.35 -28.96
C GLU A 475 29.37 -5.35 -29.59
N ALA A 476 28.38 -4.85 -28.83
CA ALA A 476 27.45 -3.84 -29.33
C ALA A 476 28.20 -2.58 -29.81
N ILE A 477 29.27 -2.20 -29.11
CA ILE A 477 30.10 -1.05 -29.46
C ILE A 477 30.76 -1.26 -30.83
N ASN A 478 31.32 -2.45 -31.07
CA ASN A 478 31.93 -2.81 -32.36
C ASN A 478 30.90 -2.82 -33.48
N PHE A 479 29.71 -3.38 -33.23
CA PHE A 479 28.62 -3.42 -34.20
C PHE A 479 28.24 -2.01 -34.68
N PHE A 480 27.93 -1.09 -33.76
CA PHE A 480 27.52 0.27 -34.13
C PHE A 480 28.67 1.07 -34.76
N LYS A 481 29.92 0.92 -34.28
CA LYS A 481 31.10 1.51 -34.92
C LYS A 481 31.33 1.00 -36.32
N GLY A 482 31.15 -0.30 -36.55
CA GLY A 482 31.25 -0.94 -37.85
C GLY A 482 30.21 -0.40 -38.83
N CYS A 483 28.97 -0.21 -38.38
CA CYS A 483 27.89 0.33 -39.21
C CYS A 483 28.19 1.74 -39.74
N ILE A 484 28.93 2.56 -38.99
CA ILE A 484 29.32 3.92 -39.41
C ILE A 484 30.77 4.01 -39.95
N ASN A 485 31.45 2.87 -40.13
CA ASN A 485 32.86 2.81 -40.54
C ASN A 485 33.79 3.69 -39.68
N HIS A 486 33.61 3.65 -38.35
CA HIS A 486 34.48 4.36 -37.42
C HIS A 486 35.93 3.82 -37.50
N ILE A 487 36.95 4.69 -37.33
CA ILE A 487 38.37 4.35 -37.52
C ILE A 487 38.80 3.16 -36.62
N ASN A 488 38.32 3.12 -35.38
CA ASN A 488 38.62 2.07 -34.40
C ASN A 488 37.45 1.08 -34.24
N ARG A 489 36.99 0.48 -35.33
CA ARG A 489 35.81 -0.43 -35.33
C ARG A 489 36.04 -1.76 -34.60
N ASP A 490 37.30 -2.20 -34.49
CA ASP A 490 37.67 -3.47 -33.84
C ASP A 490 38.02 -3.27 -32.34
N GLU A 491 37.99 -2.03 -31.86
CA GLU A 491 38.27 -1.69 -30.46
C GLU A 491 36.97 -1.42 -29.70
N SER A 492 36.48 -2.40 -28.96
CA SER A 492 35.31 -2.26 -28.09
C SER A 492 35.64 -1.56 -26.76
N GLU A 493 36.91 -1.61 -26.35
CA GLU A 493 37.37 -1.14 -25.05
C GLU A 493 38.74 -0.45 -25.18
N CYS A 494 39.06 0.47 -24.26
CA CYS A 494 40.35 1.13 -24.25
C CYS A 494 41.47 0.12 -23.96
N PRO A 495 42.51 -0.01 -24.80
CA PRO A 495 43.58 -1.00 -24.60
C PRO A 495 44.47 -0.74 -23.38
N LEU A 496 44.49 0.51 -22.87
CA LEU A 496 45.31 0.90 -21.72
C LEU A 496 44.60 0.63 -20.38
N CYS A 497 43.38 1.11 -20.23
CA CYS A 497 42.64 1.05 -18.97
C CYS A 497 41.47 0.06 -18.98
N GLY A 498 41.18 -0.54 -20.13
CA GLY A 498 40.06 -1.46 -20.32
C GLY A 498 38.68 -0.82 -20.25
N ASN A 499 38.58 0.52 -20.18
CA ASN A 499 37.32 1.22 -20.04
C ASN A 499 36.48 1.13 -21.32
N VAL A 500 35.16 0.95 -21.19
CA VAL A 500 34.20 1.04 -22.30
C VAL A 500 33.43 2.34 -22.22
N SER A 501 32.90 2.79 -23.36
CA SER A 501 32.09 4.02 -23.45
C SER A 501 30.68 3.67 -23.91
N PRO A 502 29.79 3.23 -22.99
CA PRO A 502 28.42 2.84 -23.34
C PRO A 502 27.63 3.94 -24.02
N GLU A 503 27.90 5.20 -23.64
CA GLU A 503 27.29 6.39 -24.24
C GLU A 503 27.52 6.49 -25.75
N GLN A 504 28.64 5.95 -26.29
CA GLN A 504 28.90 5.96 -27.72
C GLN A 504 27.79 5.27 -28.52
N ILE A 505 27.15 4.23 -27.97
CA ILE A 505 26.05 3.55 -28.64
C ILE A 505 24.92 4.55 -28.91
N LEU A 506 24.46 5.25 -27.88
CA LEU A 506 23.37 6.23 -28.00
C LEU A 506 23.79 7.44 -28.84
N THR A 507 25.05 7.89 -28.73
CA THR A 507 25.58 8.98 -29.58
C THR A 507 25.60 8.59 -31.07
N ILE A 508 26.03 7.37 -31.40
CA ILE A 508 26.06 6.87 -32.78
C ILE A 508 24.64 6.76 -33.34
N ILE A 509 23.73 6.18 -32.53
CA ILE A 509 22.32 6.04 -32.86
C ILE A 509 21.74 7.42 -33.18
N ASN A 510 21.94 8.42 -32.31
CA ASN A 510 21.36 9.76 -32.44
C ASN A 510 22.16 10.77 -33.27
N ASN A 511 23.13 10.32 -34.07
CA ASN A 511 23.90 11.24 -34.91
C ASN A 511 22.98 12.02 -35.87
N HIS A 512 23.17 13.34 -35.92
CA HIS A 512 22.42 14.25 -36.77
C HIS A 512 23.14 14.53 -38.09
N VAL A 513 22.37 14.87 -39.13
CA VAL A 513 22.93 15.42 -40.38
C VAL A 513 23.50 16.79 -40.06
N LEU A 514 24.70 17.09 -40.58
CA LEU A 514 25.35 18.39 -40.41
C LEU A 514 24.94 19.33 -41.53
N ASP A 515 24.74 20.61 -41.21
CA ASP A 515 24.55 21.67 -42.21
C ASP A 515 25.88 22.03 -42.91
N GLU A 516 25.82 22.96 -43.86
CA GLU A 516 26.99 23.44 -44.62
C GLU A 516 28.07 24.09 -43.75
N TYR A 517 27.72 24.51 -42.52
CA TYR A 517 28.60 25.13 -41.55
C TYR A 517 29.12 24.14 -40.49
N GLY A 518 28.71 22.87 -40.56
CA GLY A 518 29.10 21.82 -39.63
C GLY A 518 28.27 21.78 -38.34
N ASN A 519 27.14 22.49 -38.26
CA ASN A 519 26.22 22.40 -37.12
C ASN A 519 25.26 21.22 -37.29
N PRO A 520 24.93 20.49 -36.21
CA PRO A 520 23.92 19.45 -36.26
C PRO A 520 22.53 20.04 -36.55
N THR A 521 21.84 19.46 -37.54
CA THR A 521 20.44 19.75 -37.86
C THR A 521 19.48 18.90 -37.02
N ASP A 522 18.19 19.23 -37.02
CA ASP A 522 17.17 18.41 -36.35
C ASP A 522 16.95 17.04 -37.03
N THR A 523 17.51 16.83 -38.23
CA THR A 523 17.34 15.59 -38.97
C THR A 523 18.39 14.56 -38.55
N ARG A 524 17.93 13.36 -38.24
CA ARG A 524 18.80 12.24 -37.86
C ARG A 524 19.47 11.65 -39.11
N LYS A 525 20.74 11.27 -38.99
CA LYS A 525 21.54 10.72 -40.09
C LYS A 525 21.09 9.32 -40.54
N VAL A 526 20.66 8.48 -39.59
CA VAL A 526 20.14 7.13 -39.85
C VAL A 526 18.84 6.97 -39.08
N THR A 527 17.77 6.57 -39.77
CA THR A 527 16.45 6.40 -39.16
C THR A 527 16.36 5.12 -38.34
N ALA A 528 15.42 5.05 -37.39
CA ALA A 528 15.19 3.85 -36.58
C ALA A 528 14.84 2.61 -37.43
N GLU A 529 14.09 2.81 -38.52
CA GLU A 529 13.74 1.73 -39.46
C GLU A 529 14.96 1.21 -40.22
N GLU A 530 15.88 2.09 -40.64
CA GLU A 530 17.13 1.70 -41.29
C GLU A 530 18.05 0.92 -40.34
N TRP A 531 18.17 1.35 -39.08
CA TRP A 531 18.90 0.59 -38.05
C TRP A 531 18.32 -0.81 -37.86
N TYR A 532 16.99 -0.91 -37.77
CA TYR A 532 16.28 -2.17 -37.65
C TYR A 532 16.54 -3.11 -38.85
N ARG A 533 16.44 -2.59 -40.08
CA ARG A 533 16.75 -3.36 -41.30
C ARG A 533 18.20 -3.81 -41.33
N THR A 534 19.13 -2.94 -40.96
CA THR A 534 20.57 -3.24 -40.92
C THR A 534 20.87 -4.38 -39.95
N TYR A 535 20.26 -4.35 -38.77
CA TYR A 535 20.39 -5.41 -37.78
C TYR A 535 19.78 -6.74 -38.24
N ASN A 536 18.55 -6.72 -38.81
CA ASN A 536 17.94 -7.95 -39.32
C ASN A 536 18.75 -8.59 -40.46
N ASN A 537 19.38 -7.77 -41.32
CA ASN A 537 20.26 -8.27 -42.37
C ASN A 537 21.53 -8.92 -41.81
N SER A 538 22.10 -8.40 -40.71
CA SER A 538 23.29 -9.00 -40.07
C SER A 538 22.97 -10.33 -39.36
N LEU A 539 21.74 -10.51 -38.89
CA LEU A 539 21.25 -11.78 -38.37
C LEU A 539 21.12 -12.87 -39.45
N ALA A 540 20.66 -12.51 -40.66
CA ALA A 540 20.49 -13.46 -41.77
C ALA A 540 21.80 -14.13 -42.21
N THR A 541 22.94 -13.46 -42.01
CA THR A 541 24.28 -14.01 -42.27
C THR A 541 24.80 -14.97 -41.20
N THR A 542 24.13 -15.08 -40.05
CA THR A 542 24.63 -15.84 -38.88
C THR A 542 23.70 -17.02 -38.57
N LYS A 543 24.01 -18.23 -39.09
CA LYS A 543 23.25 -19.45 -38.76
C LYS A 543 23.47 -19.84 -37.29
N LYS A 544 22.55 -19.49 -36.39
CA LYS A 544 22.51 -20.07 -35.03
C LYS A 544 21.79 -21.42 -35.05
N GLN A 545 22.40 -22.45 -34.46
CA GLN A 545 21.73 -23.71 -34.14
C GLN A 545 20.63 -23.42 -33.11
N LYS A 546 19.42 -23.94 -33.32
CA LYS A 546 18.34 -23.84 -32.32
C LYS A 546 18.75 -24.70 -31.11
N PRO A 547 18.89 -24.12 -29.91
CA PRO A 547 19.19 -24.90 -28.71
C PRO A 547 18.05 -25.88 -28.39
N HIS A 548 18.38 -26.91 -27.63
CA HIS A 548 17.43 -27.89 -27.08
C HIS A 548 16.43 -27.15 -26.19
N LYS A 549 15.13 -27.27 -26.46
CA LYS A 549 14.09 -26.63 -25.63
C LYS A 549 13.88 -27.48 -24.36
N PRO A 550 14.17 -26.96 -23.16
CA PRO A 550 13.70 -27.58 -21.93
C PRO A 550 12.16 -27.48 -21.91
N GLU A 551 11.46 -28.57 -21.58
CA GLU A 551 9.99 -28.57 -21.51
C GLU A 551 9.46 -28.39 -20.07
N GLU A 552 10.26 -28.70 -19.04
CA GLU A 552 9.82 -28.63 -17.65
C GLU A 552 10.00 -27.21 -17.07
N LEU A 553 8.93 -26.65 -16.50
CA LEU A 553 9.00 -25.38 -15.78
C LEU A 553 9.75 -25.56 -14.44
N PRO A 554 10.51 -24.54 -13.99
CA PRO A 554 11.14 -24.59 -12.68
C PRO A 554 10.10 -24.63 -11.54
N ASP A 555 10.39 -25.42 -10.51
CA ASP A 555 9.52 -25.57 -9.33
C ASP A 555 9.29 -24.22 -8.64
N ILE A 556 8.03 -23.91 -8.34
CA ILE A 556 7.64 -22.68 -7.65
C ILE A 556 7.22 -23.01 -6.21
N SER A 557 7.87 -22.39 -5.24
CA SER A 557 7.51 -22.52 -3.82
C SER A 557 6.35 -21.58 -3.42
N PHE A 558 5.73 -20.88 -4.37
CA PHE A 558 4.74 -19.84 -4.10
C PHE A 558 3.34 -20.43 -3.90
N HIS A 559 2.71 -20.15 -2.76
CA HIS A 559 1.34 -20.57 -2.49
C HIS A 559 0.59 -19.49 -1.72
N ILE A 560 -0.41 -18.89 -2.37
CA ILE A 560 -1.20 -17.79 -1.79
C ILE A 560 -2.12 -18.34 -0.69
N PRO A 561 -2.27 -17.64 0.46
CA PRO A 561 -3.20 -18.03 1.51
C PRO A 561 -4.67 -17.91 1.09
N ASN A 562 -5.55 -18.62 1.80
CA ASN A 562 -6.99 -18.51 1.58
C ASN A 562 -7.53 -17.10 1.90
N ARG A 563 -8.75 -16.78 1.44
CA ARG A 563 -9.34 -15.44 1.59
C ARG A 563 -9.44 -14.96 3.04
N LEU A 564 -9.68 -15.86 4.00
CA LEU A 564 -9.78 -15.51 5.43
C LEU A 564 -8.41 -15.22 6.05
N LYS A 565 -7.40 -16.04 5.76
CA LYS A 565 -6.02 -15.79 6.17
C LYS A 565 -5.48 -14.50 5.56
N GLN A 566 -5.78 -14.22 4.28
CA GLN A 566 -5.47 -12.93 3.64
C GLN A 566 -6.09 -11.76 4.41
N PHE A 567 -7.37 -11.85 4.76
CA PHE A 567 -8.06 -10.82 5.57
C PHE A 567 -7.34 -10.60 6.91
N LEU A 568 -6.98 -11.67 7.62
CA LEU A 568 -6.27 -11.57 8.90
C LEU A 568 -4.87 -10.96 8.75
N ILE A 569 -4.14 -11.29 7.67
CA ILE A 569 -2.82 -10.72 7.38
C ILE A 569 -2.95 -9.22 7.08
N PHE A 570 -3.88 -8.83 6.20
CA PHE A 570 -4.12 -7.42 5.90
C PHE A 570 -4.56 -6.64 7.15
N LEU A 571 -5.47 -7.20 7.95
CA LEU A 571 -5.90 -6.59 9.20
C LEU A 571 -4.73 -6.38 10.17
N LYS A 572 -3.88 -7.40 10.35
CA LYS A 572 -2.70 -7.29 11.20
C LYS A 572 -1.75 -6.23 10.65
N ARG A 573 -1.46 -6.24 9.36
CA ARG A 573 -0.60 -5.26 8.68
C ARG A 573 -1.10 -3.83 8.89
N ASP A 574 -2.40 -3.60 8.70
CA ASP A 574 -3.04 -2.30 8.88
C ASP A 574 -2.97 -1.84 10.34
N VAL A 575 -3.26 -2.73 11.31
CA VAL A 575 -3.14 -2.42 12.75
C VAL A 575 -1.72 -2.00 13.11
N TYR A 576 -0.69 -2.73 12.63
CA TYR A 576 0.71 -2.37 12.91
C TYR A 576 1.11 -1.03 12.29
N SER A 577 0.66 -0.73 11.06
CA SER A 577 0.89 0.57 10.42
C SER A 577 0.25 1.71 11.22
N LYS A 578 -1.00 1.54 11.68
CA LYS A 578 -1.68 2.55 12.51
C LYS A 578 -1.03 2.74 13.88
N LEU A 579 -0.67 1.64 14.56
CA LEU A 579 0.04 1.67 15.85
C LEU A 579 1.43 2.32 15.74
N ALA A 580 2.08 2.22 14.59
CA ALA A 580 3.35 2.86 14.34
C ALA A 580 3.22 4.40 14.29
N ASN A 581 2.07 4.94 13.87
CA ASN A 581 1.81 6.38 13.80
C ASN A 581 1.13 6.90 15.07
N LYS A 582 1.95 7.20 16.10
CA LYS A 582 1.47 7.68 17.41
C LYS A 582 0.70 9.00 17.31
N GLN A 583 1.13 9.93 16.47
CA GLN A 583 0.47 11.23 16.29
C GLN A 583 -0.94 11.04 15.74
N TYR A 584 -1.08 10.22 14.69
CA TYR A 584 -2.37 9.88 14.12
C TYR A 584 -3.31 9.26 15.16
N LEU A 585 -2.84 8.30 15.96
CA LEU A 585 -3.68 7.65 16.97
C LEU A 585 -4.12 8.59 18.09
N VAL A 586 -3.22 9.44 18.58
CA VAL A 586 -3.54 10.42 19.63
C VAL A 586 -4.60 11.40 19.14
N ILE A 587 -4.44 11.93 17.92
CA ILE A 587 -5.41 12.86 17.33
C ILE A 587 -6.78 12.18 17.18
N ASN A 588 -6.84 11.02 16.53
CA ASN A 588 -8.11 10.33 16.29
C ASN A 588 -8.82 9.88 17.58
N LEU A 589 -8.07 9.49 18.61
CA LEU A 589 -8.66 9.03 19.87
C LEU A 589 -9.13 10.19 20.75
N LEU A 590 -8.44 11.35 20.72
CA LEU A 590 -8.78 12.53 21.52
C LEU A 590 -9.79 13.45 20.84
N GLU A 591 -9.86 13.48 19.51
CA GLU A 591 -10.79 14.32 18.74
C GLU A 591 -12.24 14.12 19.20
N SER A 592 -12.70 12.87 19.29
CA SER A 592 -14.06 12.53 19.67
C SER A 592 -14.47 12.99 21.09
N PRO A 593 -13.75 12.62 22.17
CA PRO A 593 -14.08 13.10 23.51
C PRO A 593 -13.90 14.62 23.66
N MET A 594 -12.94 15.23 22.97
CA MET A 594 -12.75 16.68 23.00
C MET A 594 -13.96 17.40 22.38
N LEU A 595 -14.43 16.95 21.21
CA LEU A 595 -15.66 17.47 20.59
C LEU A 595 -16.89 17.23 21.48
N ALA A 596 -16.97 16.09 22.16
CA ALA A 596 -18.04 15.81 23.12
C ALA A 596 -18.03 16.77 24.31
N ILE A 597 -16.86 17.06 24.89
CA ILE A 597 -16.69 18.04 25.98
C ILE A 597 -17.12 19.41 25.50
N ILE A 598 -16.60 19.88 24.37
CA ILE A 598 -16.91 21.22 23.83
C ILE A 598 -18.41 21.34 23.59
N LEU A 599 -19.00 20.37 22.90
CA LEU A 599 -20.42 20.38 22.59
C LEU A 599 -21.29 20.36 23.85
N ALA A 600 -21.07 19.37 24.73
CA ALA A 600 -21.93 19.18 25.89
C ALA A 600 -21.79 20.33 26.89
N SER A 601 -20.58 20.79 27.17
CA SER A 601 -20.34 21.90 28.11
C SER A 601 -20.92 23.24 27.62
N MET A 602 -20.84 23.53 26.32
CA MET A 602 -21.40 24.75 25.74
C MET A 602 -22.94 24.74 25.73
N ILE A 603 -23.54 23.56 25.66
CA ILE A 603 -24.97 23.36 25.50
C ILE A 603 -25.71 23.19 26.84
N LEU A 604 -24.99 22.87 27.92
CA LEU A 604 -25.55 22.81 29.27
C LEU A 604 -26.20 24.14 29.67
N TYR A 605 -27.47 24.05 30.09
CA TYR A 605 -28.24 25.20 30.55
C TYR A 605 -28.51 25.06 32.05
N PHE A 606 -28.09 26.05 32.83
CA PHE A 606 -28.38 26.15 34.26
C PHE A 606 -29.48 27.18 34.47
N ASP A 607 -30.57 26.76 35.11
CA ASP A 607 -31.63 27.68 35.51
C ASP A 607 -31.16 28.44 36.75
N VAL A 608 -30.87 29.73 36.60
CA VAL A 608 -30.37 30.58 37.69
C VAL A 608 -31.57 31.16 38.42
N GLY A 609 -31.98 30.49 39.50
CA GLY A 609 -32.96 31.01 40.45
C GLY A 609 -32.43 32.22 41.25
N ALA A 610 -33.32 32.84 42.04
CA ALA A 610 -33.03 34.03 42.84
C ALA A 610 -31.86 33.87 43.83
N ASP A 611 -31.49 32.63 44.17
CA ASP A 611 -30.47 32.30 45.17
C ASP A 611 -29.05 32.16 44.57
N GLY A 612 -28.88 32.39 43.25
CA GLY A 612 -27.59 32.42 42.56
C GLY A 612 -26.88 31.07 42.38
N ALA A 613 -27.34 30.00 43.03
CA ALA A 613 -26.86 28.63 42.84
C ALA A 613 -27.72 27.90 41.78
N GLY A 614 -27.35 28.05 40.50
CA GLY A 614 -28.02 27.30 39.43
C GLY A 614 -27.73 25.80 39.53
N SER A 615 -28.78 24.97 39.64
CA SER A 615 -28.65 23.51 39.56
C SER A 615 -29.10 23.03 38.18
N TYR A 616 -28.37 22.10 37.59
CA TYR A 616 -28.74 21.53 36.29
C TYR A 616 -29.89 20.54 36.46
N ILE A 617 -30.95 20.73 35.67
CA ILE A 617 -32.10 19.83 35.61
C ILE A 617 -32.30 19.42 34.16
N PHE A 618 -32.20 18.13 33.86
CA PHE A 618 -32.32 17.60 32.50
C PHE A 618 -33.64 17.99 31.81
N PHE A 619 -34.74 18.02 32.56
CA PHE A 619 -36.06 18.42 32.05
C PHE A 619 -36.10 19.83 31.46
N HIS A 620 -35.40 20.80 32.08
CA HIS A 620 -35.41 22.20 31.67
C HIS A 620 -34.38 22.53 30.59
N ASN A 621 -33.53 21.58 30.19
CA ASN A 621 -32.49 21.85 29.19
C ASN A 621 -33.12 22.10 27.80
N PRO A 622 -33.00 23.31 27.21
CA PRO A 622 -33.64 23.65 25.95
C PRO A 622 -32.92 23.08 24.72
N ASN A 623 -31.77 22.45 24.90
CA ASN A 623 -30.85 22.17 23.79
C ASN A 623 -30.66 20.68 23.49
N LEU A 624 -31.44 19.77 24.09
CA LEU A 624 -31.30 18.33 23.86
C LEU A 624 -31.48 17.96 22.38
N THR A 625 -32.45 18.56 21.69
CA THR A 625 -32.69 18.31 20.26
C THR A 625 -31.46 18.66 19.41
N VAL A 626 -30.84 19.80 19.71
CA VAL A 626 -29.61 20.27 19.05
C VAL A 626 -28.44 19.33 19.34
N TYR A 627 -28.32 18.88 20.59
CA TYR A 627 -27.30 17.91 20.99
C TYR A 627 -27.41 16.60 20.18
N ILE A 628 -28.61 16.03 20.03
CA ILE A 628 -28.82 14.77 19.28
C ILE A 628 -28.38 14.92 17.82
N ILE A 629 -28.84 15.97 17.11
CA ILE A 629 -28.50 16.14 15.70
C ILE A 629 -27.00 16.44 15.51
N ILE A 630 -26.40 17.28 16.34
CA ILE A 630 -24.98 17.59 16.22
C ILE A 630 -24.11 16.37 16.57
N ALA A 631 -24.50 15.56 17.57
CA ALA A 631 -23.81 14.29 17.86
C ALA A 631 -23.79 13.36 16.65
N VAL A 632 -24.92 13.22 15.93
CA VAL A 632 -25.01 12.45 14.68
C VAL A 632 -24.09 13.02 13.60
N ILE A 633 -24.07 14.35 13.43
CA ILE A 633 -23.21 15.00 12.45
C ILE A 633 -21.72 14.82 12.80
N ILE A 634 -21.34 14.91 14.07
CA ILE A 634 -19.97 14.66 14.53
C ILE A 634 -19.57 13.21 14.24
N ALA A 635 -20.45 12.23 14.49
CA ALA A 635 -20.17 10.84 14.17
C ALA A 635 -19.95 10.62 12.66
N ILE A 636 -20.73 11.29 11.81
CA ILE A 636 -20.55 11.26 10.34
C ILE A 636 -19.23 11.94 9.94
N PHE A 637 -18.90 13.10 10.53
CA PHE A 637 -17.67 13.83 10.26
C PHE A 637 -16.42 13.00 10.61
N ILE A 638 -16.39 12.42 11.81
CA ILE A 638 -15.28 11.59 12.28
C ILE A 638 -15.08 10.40 11.34
N GLY A 639 -16.15 9.68 10.98
CA GLY A 639 -16.05 8.54 10.06
C GLY A 639 -15.55 8.93 8.66
N LEU A 640 -15.97 10.08 8.14
CA LEU A 640 -15.48 10.58 6.84
C LEU A 640 -14.00 10.98 6.91
N SER A 641 -13.61 11.69 7.97
CA SER A 641 -12.23 12.19 8.17
C SER A 641 -11.23 11.03 8.22
N VAL A 642 -11.53 9.99 9.00
CA VAL A 642 -10.62 8.85 9.21
C VAL A 642 -10.49 7.96 7.96
N SER A 643 -11.56 7.80 7.18
CA SER A 643 -11.60 6.85 6.06
C SER A 643 -11.22 7.43 4.69
N ALA A 644 -11.30 8.76 4.54
CA ALA A 644 -11.10 9.50 3.31
C ALA A 644 -9.73 9.21 2.63
N GLU A 645 -8.67 8.94 3.38
CA GLU A 645 -7.31 8.80 2.85
C GLU A 645 -6.79 7.35 2.77
N GLU A 646 -7.56 6.36 3.22
CA GLU A 646 -7.03 4.99 3.36
C GLU A 646 -6.63 4.34 2.03
N ILE A 647 -7.52 4.29 1.05
CA ILE A 647 -7.27 3.56 -0.21
C ILE A 647 -6.30 4.33 -1.11
N ILE A 648 -6.37 5.66 -1.10
CA ILE A 648 -5.49 6.50 -1.93
C ILE A 648 -4.03 6.36 -1.50
N ASN A 649 -3.75 6.24 -0.20
CA ASN A 649 -2.41 6.03 0.34
C ASN A 649 -1.86 4.63 0.00
N ASP A 650 -2.73 3.62 0.00
CA ASP A 650 -2.36 2.24 -0.34
C ASP A 650 -2.17 1.99 -1.84
N ARG A 651 -2.59 2.91 -2.72
CA ARG A 651 -2.65 2.69 -4.18
C ARG A 651 -1.33 2.23 -4.78
N LYS A 652 -0.21 2.76 -4.29
CA LYS A 652 1.14 2.37 -4.72
C LYS A 652 1.45 0.91 -4.38
N ILE A 653 1.12 0.50 -3.15
CA ILE A 653 1.32 -0.87 -2.65
C ILE A 653 0.38 -1.84 -3.38
N LEU A 654 -0.89 -1.46 -3.59
CA LEU A 654 -1.85 -2.27 -4.35
C LEU A 654 -1.42 -2.51 -5.79
N LYS A 655 -0.74 -1.54 -6.43
CA LYS A 655 -0.18 -1.71 -7.78
C LYS A 655 0.89 -2.80 -7.82
N ARG A 656 1.77 -2.86 -6.80
CA ARG A 656 2.77 -3.93 -6.65
C ARG A 656 2.11 -5.28 -6.34
N GLU A 657 1.13 -5.29 -5.43
CA GLU A 657 0.46 -6.52 -5.00
C GLU A 657 -0.51 -7.09 -6.05
N ALA A 658 -0.83 -6.32 -7.11
CA ALA A 658 -1.64 -6.80 -8.23
C ALA A 658 -1.02 -8.03 -8.93
N PHE A 659 0.31 -8.14 -8.98
CA PHE A 659 1.02 -9.31 -9.54
C PHE A 659 0.84 -10.60 -8.72
N LEU A 660 0.35 -10.48 -7.48
CA LEU A 660 0.09 -11.62 -6.60
C LEU A 660 -1.35 -12.12 -6.71
N ASP A 661 -2.23 -11.41 -7.44
CA ASP A 661 -3.64 -11.77 -7.60
C ASP A 661 -4.35 -12.02 -6.26
N LEU A 662 -4.14 -11.10 -5.31
CA LEU A 662 -4.73 -11.15 -3.97
C LEU A 662 -6.22 -10.79 -3.99
N SER A 663 -6.96 -11.31 -3.02
CA SER A 663 -8.39 -11.08 -2.88
C SER A 663 -8.68 -9.61 -2.51
N ARG A 664 -9.22 -8.85 -3.48
CA ARG A 664 -9.72 -7.49 -3.25
C ARG A 664 -10.79 -7.44 -2.16
N LEU A 665 -11.61 -8.49 -2.05
CA LEU A 665 -12.63 -8.60 -1.00
C LEU A 665 -12.00 -8.65 0.39
N SER A 666 -10.92 -9.44 0.55
CA SER A 666 -10.22 -9.60 1.82
C SER A 666 -9.54 -8.31 2.27
N TYR A 667 -8.96 -7.56 1.32
CA TYR A 667 -8.41 -6.23 1.56
C TYR A 667 -9.49 -5.21 1.97
N LEU A 668 -10.60 -5.12 1.23
CA LEU A 668 -11.65 -4.16 1.55
C LEU A 668 -12.31 -4.47 2.90
N PHE A 669 -12.55 -5.74 3.22
CA PHE A 669 -13.06 -6.11 4.53
C PHE A 669 -12.07 -5.78 5.66
N SER A 670 -10.75 -5.94 5.47
CA SER A 670 -9.79 -5.58 6.52
C SER A 670 -9.86 -4.08 6.83
N LYS A 671 -9.97 -3.24 5.79
CA LYS A 671 -10.13 -1.79 5.92
C LYS A 671 -11.43 -1.38 6.56
N VAL A 672 -12.55 -1.94 6.14
CA VAL A 672 -13.86 -1.64 6.75
C VAL A 672 -13.88 -2.08 8.22
N PHE A 673 -13.30 -3.23 8.53
CA PHE A 673 -13.28 -3.76 9.90
C PHE A 673 -12.42 -2.92 10.86
N ILE A 674 -11.20 -2.54 10.45
CA ILE A 674 -10.34 -1.69 11.29
C ILE A 674 -10.95 -0.30 11.52
N LEU A 675 -11.55 0.29 10.48
CA LEU A 675 -12.23 1.58 10.59
C LEU A 675 -13.49 1.49 11.46
N ALA A 676 -14.26 0.41 11.34
CA ALA A 676 -15.42 0.18 12.21
C ALA A 676 -15.02 0.04 13.69
N ILE A 677 -13.92 -0.67 14.01
CA ILE A 677 -13.41 -0.74 15.39
C ILE A 677 -13.00 0.64 15.90
N LEU A 678 -12.23 1.40 15.10
CA LEU A 678 -11.79 2.73 15.49
C LEU A 678 -12.99 3.67 15.73
N SER A 679 -13.97 3.66 14.83
CA SER A 679 -15.21 4.43 14.99
C SER A 679 -16.05 3.96 16.17
N ALA A 680 -16.11 2.67 16.47
CA ALA A 680 -16.82 2.15 17.64
C ALA A 680 -16.23 2.67 18.95
N ILE A 681 -14.90 2.74 19.03
CA ILE A 681 -14.18 3.33 20.18
C ILE A 681 -14.44 4.84 20.22
N GLN A 682 -14.31 5.55 19.10
CA GLN A 682 -14.53 6.99 19.03
C GLN A 682 -15.95 7.39 19.44
N THR A 683 -16.99 6.75 18.89
CA THR A 683 -18.37 7.04 19.25
C THR A 683 -18.70 6.56 20.66
N GLY A 684 -18.06 5.49 21.15
CA GLY A 684 -18.17 5.04 22.54
C GLY A 684 -17.66 6.10 23.51
N LEU A 685 -16.48 6.64 23.26
CA LEU A 685 -15.90 7.74 24.05
C LEU A 685 -16.75 9.01 23.95
N PHE A 686 -17.28 9.33 22.76
CA PHE A 686 -18.19 10.46 22.58
C PHE A 686 -19.41 10.34 23.48
N VAL A 687 -20.08 9.18 23.47
CA VAL A 687 -21.28 8.93 24.26
C VAL A 687 -20.95 8.91 25.74
N LEU A 688 -19.86 8.25 26.15
CA LEU A 688 -19.46 8.18 27.55
C LEU A 688 -19.26 9.58 28.13
N VAL A 689 -18.55 10.46 27.42
CA VAL A 689 -18.27 11.82 27.89
C VAL A 689 -19.48 12.74 27.72
N GLY A 690 -20.04 12.80 26.50
CA GLY A 690 -21.14 13.70 26.16
C GLY A 690 -22.43 13.40 26.91
N ASN A 691 -22.86 12.13 26.96
CA ASN A 691 -24.08 11.77 27.69
C ASN A 691 -23.90 11.91 29.21
N SER A 692 -22.70 11.67 29.73
CA SER A 692 -22.40 11.89 31.15
C SER A 692 -22.49 13.37 31.52
N ILE A 693 -21.99 14.28 30.68
CA ILE A 693 -22.09 15.73 30.92
C ILE A 693 -23.55 16.18 30.81
N MET A 694 -24.30 15.69 29.82
CA MET A 694 -25.72 16.01 29.63
C MET A 694 -26.65 15.33 30.65
N GLN A 695 -26.14 14.42 31.48
CA GLN A 695 -26.88 13.56 32.43
C GLN A 695 -27.99 12.74 31.76
N ILE A 696 -27.74 12.20 30.57
CA ILE A 696 -28.66 11.30 29.87
C ILE A 696 -28.53 9.89 30.46
N GLU A 697 -29.54 9.45 31.21
CA GLU A 697 -29.54 8.14 31.86
C GLU A 697 -30.24 7.05 31.03
N ASN A 698 -29.74 5.81 31.14
CA ASN A 698 -30.30 4.58 30.56
C ASN A 698 -30.48 4.56 29.02
N MET A 699 -29.93 5.57 28.32
CA MET A 699 -30.01 5.69 26.85
C MET A 699 -28.65 5.58 26.15
N GLY A 700 -27.56 5.41 26.90
CA GLY A 700 -26.20 5.37 26.35
C GLY A 700 -26.01 4.34 25.23
N MET A 701 -26.57 3.13 25.38
CA MET A 701 -26.44 2.08 24.35
C MET A 701 -27.13 2.46 23.03
N ALA A 702 -28.30 3.10 23.11
CA ALA A 702 -29.04 3.51 21.92
C ALA A 702 -28.32 4.62 21.14
N TYR A 703 -27.78 5.61 21.88
CA TYR A 703 -26.91 6.64 21.32
C TYR A 703 -25.69 6.01 20.67
N TRP A 704 -25.00 5.11 21.37
CA TRP A 704 -23.79 4.47 20.85
C TRP A 704 -24.06 3.68 19.57
N MET A 705 -25.09 2.82 19.54
CA MET A 705 -25.43 2.03 18.34
C MET A 705 -25.78 2.92 17.14
N THR A 706 -26.51 4.01 17.37
CA THR A 706 -26.92 4.93 16.29
C THR A 706 -25.75 5.74 15.76
N LEU A 707 -24.93 6.31 16.65
CA LEU A 707 -23.73 7.05 16.27
C LEU A 707 -22.71 6.14 15.59
N PHE A 708 -22.50 4.94 16.12
CA PHE A 708 -21.64 3.92 15.51
C PHE A 708 -22.10 3.57 14.09
N SER A 709 -23.40 3.28 13.90
CA SER A 709 -23.93 2.92 12.58
C SER A 709 -23.80 4.07 11.58
N SER A 710 -23.97 5.31 12.04
CA SER A 710 -23.77 6.53 11.23
C SER A 710 -22.29 6.77 10.89
N ALA A 711 -21.37 6.47 11.82
CA ALA A 711 -19.94 6.53 11.59
C ALA A 711 -19.47 5.44 10.60
N VAL A 712 -20.05 4.23 10.66
CA VAL A 712 -19.77 3.16 9.67
C VAL A 712 -20.26 3.56 8.27
N PHE A 713 -21.44 4.19 8.17
CA PHE A 713 -21.91 4.77 6.90
C PHE A 713 -20.89 5.77 6.35
N ALA A 714 -20.42 6.68 7.19
CA ALA A 714 -19.41 7.66 6.84
C ALA A 714 -18.07 7.04 6.44
N ASN A 715 -17.62 5.99 7.14
CA ASN A 715 -16.42 5.23 6.79
C ASN A 715 -16.50 4.66 5.37
N LEU A 716 -17.62 4.02 5.03
CA LEU A 716 -17.83 3.43 3.72
C LEU A 716 -17.95 4.48 2.62
N LEU A 717 -18.61 5.61 2.92
CA LEU A 717 -18.68 6.75 2.00
C LEU A 717 -17.28 7.34 1.75
N GLY A 718 -16.47 7.51 2.79
CA GLY A 718 -15.10 8.00 2.69
C GLY A 718 -14.18 7.05 1.93
N LEU A 719 -14.30 5.72 2.12
CA LEU A 719 -13.58 4.74 1.32
C LEU A 719 -13.96 4.79 -0.18
N ASN A 720 -15.24 4.98 -0.51
CA ASN A 720 -15.69 5.16 -1.90
C ASN A 720 -15.06 6.39 -2.55
N ILE A 721 -14.94 7.48 -1.79
CA ILE A 721 -14.28 8.71 -2.23
C ILE A 721 -12.77 8.45 -2.39
N SER A 722 -12.13 7.79 -1.42
CA SER A 722 -10.72 7.45 -1.43
C SER A 722 -10.29 6.63 -2.66
N ASP A 723 -11.07 5.60 -3.06
CA ASP A 723 -10.79 4.81 -4.27
C ASP A 723 -10.96 5.63 -5.56
N SER A 724 -11.88 6.60 -5.57
CA SER A 724 -12.28 7.32 -6.77
C SER A 724 -11.34 8.47 -7.16
N PHE A 725 -10.81 9.20 -6.19
CA PHE A 725 -10.00 10.39 -6.44
C PHE A 725 -8.49 10.07 -6.62
N LYS A 726 -7.77 11.00 -7.26
CA LYS A 726 -6.31 10.90 -7.52
C LYS A 726 -5.44 11.70 -6.56
N LYS A 727 -6.01 12.73 -5.91
CA LYS A 727 -5.32 13.61 -4.97
C LYS A 727 -6.15 13.76 -3.70
N THR A 728 -5.50 13.78 -2.54
CA THR A 728 -6.13 13.94 -1.21
C THR A 728 -6.80 15.31 -1.05
N VAL A 729 -6.23 16.37 -1.61
CA VAL A 729 -6.82 17.74 -1.59
C VAL A 729 -8.26 17.77 -2.08
N ASN A 730 -8.59 17.02 -3.13
CA ASN A 730 -9.94 16.97 -3.68
C ASN A 730 -10.94 16.35 -2.71
N ILE A 731 -10.47 15.45 -1.84
CA ILE A 731 -11.29 14.78 -0.84
C ILE A 731 -11.68 15.78 0.26
N TYR A 732 -10.72 16.58 0.74
CA TYR A 732 -10.98 17.61 1.76
C TYR A 732 -11.98 18.68 1.30
N ILE A 733 -11.91 19.09 0.03
CA ILE A 733 -12.88 20.03 -0.55
C ILE A 733 -14.29 19.42 -0.54
N LEU A 734 -14.42 18.10 -0.73
CA LEU A 734 -15.71 17.42 -0.84
C LEU A 734 -16.40 17.21 0.52
N ILE A 735 -15.65 17.05 1.62
CA ILE A 735 -16.21 16.73 2.95
C ILE A 735 -17.31 17.72 3.38
N PRO A 736 -17.13 19.06 3.33
CA PRO A 736 -18.19 20.02 3.64
C PRO A 736 -19.44 19.87 2.76
N PHE A 737 -19.25 19.61 1.45
CA PHE A 737 -20.38 19.39 0.52
C PHE A 737 -21.17 18.12 0.84
N LEU A 738 -20.59 17.16 1.55
CA LEU A 738 -21.28 15.97 2.02
C LEU A 738 -21.99 16.20 3.36
N ILE A 739 -21.41 17.01 4.25
CA ILE A 739 -21.94 17.22 5.60
C ILE A 739 -23.06 18.26 5.64
N ILE A 740 -22.91 19.38 4.92
CA ILE A 740 -23.90 20.47 4.94
C ILE A 740 -25.31 19.98 4.53
N PRO A 741 -25.47 19.19 3.45
CA PRO A 741 -26.78 18.62 3.12
C PRO A 741 -27.32 17.67 4.18
N GLN A 742 -26.46 16.89 4.86
CA GLN A 742 -26.87 16.00 5.94
C GLN A 742 -27.49 16.79 7.11
N LEU A 743 -26.98 17.99 7.38
CA LEU A 743 -27.51 18.87 8.42
C LEU A 743 -28.81 19.55 7.98
N ILE A 744 -28.82 20.22 6.82
CA ILE A 744 -29.96 21.04 6.37
C ILE A 744 -31.17 20.18 5.98
N LEU A 745 -30.95 19.06 5.27
CA LEU A 745 -32.02 18.21 4.74
C LEU A 745 -32.49 17.14 5.75
N SER A 746 -32.00 17.18 6.99
CA SER A 746 -32.39 16.27 8.07
C SER A 746 -33.82 16.45 8.57
N GLY A 747 -34.44 17.60 8.30
CA GLY A 747 -35.76 17.97 8.81
C GLY A 747 -35.75 18.60 10.21
N VAL A 748 -34.58 18.79 10.83
CA VAL A 748 -34.44 19.35 12.20
C VAL A 748 -34.39 20.87 12.20
N PHE A 749 -33.48 21.46 11.42
CA PHE A 749 -33.33 22.92 11.32
C PHE A 749 -34.37 23.56 10.42
N VAL A 750 -34.77 22.85 9.35
CA VAL A 750 -35.80 23.28 8.43
C VAL A 750 -36.83 22.17 8.30
N SER A 751 -38.05 22.43 8.77
CA SER A 751 -39.15 21.47 8.66
C SER A 751 -39.50 21.20 7.20
N TYR A 752 -39.74 19.93 6.85
CA TYR A 752 -40.11 19.55 5.48
C TYR A 752 -41.37 20.27 4.98
N ASP A 753 -42.28 20.67 5.88
CA ASP A 753 -43.52 21.36 5.54
C ASP A 753 -43.30 22.84 5.18
N GLN A 754 -42.16 23.41 5.55
CA GLN A 754 -41.79 24.82 5.30
C GLN A 754 -40.84 24.98 4.10
N LEU A 755 -40.48 23.87 3.45
CA LEU A 755 -39.67 23.87 2.23
C LEU A 755 -40.53 24.19 1.00
N ASN A 756 -39.89 24.65 -0.07
CA ASN A 756 -40.54 24.97 -1.35
C ASN A 756 -41.56 23.87 -1.74
N PRO A 757 -42.86 24.19 -1.89
CA PRO A 757 -43.92 23.21 -2.17
C PRO A 757 -43.71 22.40 -3.46
N LYS A 758 -42.90 22.89 -4.40
CA LYS A 758 -42.51 22.13 -5.61
C LYS A 758 -41.52 21.00 -5.32
N LEU A 759 -40.79 21.10 -4.21
CA LEU A 759 -39.74 20.18 -3.78
C LEU A 759 -40.11 19.44 -2.48
N SER A 760 -41.17 19.83 -1.79
CA SER A 760 -41.62 19.21 -0.55
C SER A 760 -43.00 18.59 -0.70
N SER A 761 -43.37 17.72 0.25
CA SER A 761 -44.72 17.17 0.30
C SER A 761 -45.29 17.36 1.69
N THR A 762 -46.54 17.82 1.78
CA THR A 762 -47.24 18.01 3.06
C THR A 762 -47.65 16.69 3.72
N ARG A 763 -47.61 15.57 2.98
CA ARG A 763 -48.05 14.26 3.45
C ARG A 763 -46.91 13.37 3.97
N SER A 764 -45.72 13.50 3.41
CA SER A 764 -44.62 12.55 3.68
C SER A 764 -43.25 13.19 3.56
N ILE A 765 -42.24 12.46 4.03
CA ILE A 765 -40.85 12.88 3.87
C ILE A 765 -40.53 12.94 2.35
N PRO A 766 -39.90 14.02 1.86
CA PRO A 766 -39.46 14.11 0.47
C PRO A 766 -38.42 13.04 0.12
N TRP A 767 -38.34 12.65 -1.15
CA TRP A 767 -37.43 11.58 -1.61
C TRP A 767 -35.96 11.84 -1.25
N TYR A 768 -35.50 13.10 -1.30
CA TYR A 768 -34.12 13.44 -0.92
C TYR A 768 -33.89 13.31 0.59
N GLY A 769 -34.91 13.55 1.42
CA GLY A 769 -34.82 13.35 2.86
C GLY A 769 -34.61 11.87 3.19
N GLU A 770 -35.22 10.97 2.43
CA GLU A 770 -35.03 9.52 2.59
C GLU A 770 -33.59 9.07 2.29
N LEU A 771 -32.80 9.85 1.53
CA LEU A 771 -31.38 9.57 1.25
C LEU A 771 -30.42 10.08 2.35
N ILE A 772 -30.90 10.90 3.29
CA ILE A 772 -30.06 11.56 4.30
C ILE A 772 -29.93 10.67 5.54
N THR A 773 -28.75 10.10 5.74
CA THR A 773 -28.45 9.22 6.90
C THR A 773 -28.68 9.92 8.23
N ALA A 774 -28.28 11.21 8.34
CA ALA A 774 -28.46 11.98 9.56
C ALA A 774 -29.94 12.08 10.01
N ARG A 775 -30.87 12.10 9.05
CA ARG A 775 -32.32 12.09 9.31
C ARG A 775 -32.75 10.78 9.96
N TRP A 776 -32.29 9.63 9.45
CA TRP A 776 -32.62 8.31 10.01
C TRP A 776 -32.07 8.15 11.43
N ALA A 777 -30.83 8.55 11.64
CA ALA A 777 -30.19 8.51 12.95
C ALA A 777 -30.90 9.44 13.96
N PHE A 778 -31.15 10.69 13.58
CA PHE A 778 -31.82 11.66 14.45
C PHE A 778 -33.26 11.24 14.78
N GLU A 779 -34.09 10.89 13.79
CA GLU A 779 -35.48 10.48 14.05
C GLU A 779 -35.52 9.24 14.95
N GLY A 780 -34.62 8.28 14.73
CA GLY A 780 -34.54 7.09 15.56
C GLY A 780 -34.24 7.43 17.03
N LEU A 781 -33.23 8.27 17.27
CA LEU A 781 -32.85 8.69 18.62
C LEU A 781 -33.89 9.59 19.28
N ALA A 782 -34.44 10.57 18.57
CA ALA A 782 -35.43 11.50 19.12
C ALA A 782 -36.71 10.78 19.55
N VAL A 783 -37.21 9.86 18.71
CA VAL A 783 -38.39 9.04 19.02
C VAL A 783 -38.09 8.11 20.20
N HIS A 784 -36.92 7.46 20.23
CA HIS A 784 -36.56 6.55 21.30
C HIS A 784 -36.32 7.27 22.64
N GLN A 785 -35.58 8.37 22.63
CA GLN A 785 -35.32 9.21 23.82
C GLN A 785 -36.62 9.74 24.43
N PHE A 786 -37.59 10.13 23.59
CA PHE A 786 -38.89 10.56 24.08
C PHE A 786 -39.73 9.37 24.57
N LYS A 787 -39.98 8.36 23.73
CA LYS A 787 -40.96 7.29 24.03
C LYS A 787 -40.48 6.30 25.09
N ASN A 788 -39.19 5.99 25.13
CA ASN A 788 -38.63 4.91 25.93
C ASN A 788 -37.91 5.39 27.19
N ASN A 789 -37.95 6.68 27.55
CA ASN A 789 -37.41 7.10 28.84
C ASN A 789 -38.30 6.59 29.98
N GLU A 790 -37.72 6.44 31.18
CA GLU A 790 -38.40 5.79 32.31
C GLU A 790 -39.69 6.49 32.74
N TYR A 791 -39.75 7.82 32.57
CA TYR A 791 -40.95 8.62 32.84
C TYR A 791 -42.03 8.36 31.78
N GLN A 792 -41.69 8.56 30.50
CA GLN A 792 -42.64 8.49 29.40
C GLN A 792 -43.19 7.08 29.19
N GLN A 793 -42.42 6.03 29.46
CA GLN A 793 -42.90 4.65 29.38
C GLN A 793 -44.13 4.40 30.27
N GLN A 794 -44.29 5.13 31.36
CA GLN A 794 -45.44 5.01 32.27
C GLN A 794 -46.72 5.61 31.70
N PHE A 795 -46.60 6.65 30.86
CA PHE A 795 -47.72 7.51 30.45
C PHE A 795 -48.00 7.50 28.93
N TYR A 796 -47.06 7.03 28.11
CA TYR A 796 -47.11 7.13 26.65
C TYR A 796 -48.40 6.60 26.02
N VAL A 797 -48.88 5.44 26.47
CA VAL A 797 -50.10 4.82 25.91
C VAL A 797 -51.33 5.68 26.19
N TYR A 798 -51.46 6.22 27.40
CA TYR A 798 -52.60 7.05 27.78
C TYR A 798 -52.56 8.41 27.07
N GLU A 799 -51.38 9.05 27.03
CA GLU A 799 -51.20 10.31 26.33
C GLU A 799 -51.42 10.18 24.81
N ARG A 800 -51.01 9.05 24.21
CA ARG A 800 -51.31 8.75 22.82
C ARG A 800 -52.81 8.69 22.58
N LEU A 801 -53.55 7.95 23.41
CA LEU A 801 -55.02 7.85 23.28
C LEU A 801 -55.70 9.20 23.48
N LYS A 802 -55.26 9.98 24.48
CA LYS A 802 -55.73 11.36 24.72
C LYS A 802 -55.48 12.24 23.51
N SER A 803 -54.29 12.20 22.93
CA SER A 803 -53.92 13.00 21.76
C SER A 803 -54.75 12.62 20.51
N GLN A 804 -54.92 11.32 20.26
CA GLN A 804 -55.77 10.82 19.16
C GLN A 804 -57.24 11.24 19.34
N ALA A 805 -57.75 11.18 20.57
CA ALA A 805 -59.09 11.61 20.91
C ALA A 805 -59.28 13.12 20.76
N THR A 806 -58.34 13.93 21.27
CA THR A 806 -58.30 15.39 21.10
C THR A 806 -58.31 15.77 19.63
N TYR A 807 -57.49 15.12 18.81
CA TYR A 807 -57.49 15.37 17.36
C TYR A 807 -58.87 15.16 16.73
N LYS A 808 -59.52 14.04 17.07
CA LYS A 808 -60.82 13.69 16.47
C LYS A 808 -61.98 14.53 17.01
N LYS A 809 -62.00 14.82 18.32
CA LYS A 809 -63.11 15.53 18.98
C LYS A 809 -63.07 17.05 18.83
N ASP A 810 -61.87 17.63 18.69
CA ASP A 810 -61.68 19.09 18.64
C ASP A 810 -61.34 19.55 17.23
N PHE A 811 -60.28 19.00 16.60
CA PHE A 811 -59.80 19.53 15.32
C PHE A 811 -60.52 18.94 14.10
N TRP A 812 -60.61 17.61 13.99
CA TRP A 812 -61.27 16.92 12.86
C TRP A 812 -62.77 17.22 12.84
N TYR A 813 -63.43 17.17 14.00
CA TYR A 813 -64.85 17.51 14.12
C TYR A 813 -65.10 18.97 13.76
N SER A 814 -64.32 19.92 14.30
CA SER A 814 -64.54 21.35 14.02
C SER A 814 -64.41 21.67 12.53
N GLU A 815 -63.38 21.13 11.87
CA GLU A 815 -63.15 21.34 10.44
C GLU A 815 -64.30 20.77 9.59
N LEU A 816 -64.70 19.52 9.83
CA LEU A 816 -65.78 18.88 9.09
C LEU A 816 -67.15 19.49 9.39
N ASN A 817 -67.41 19.88 10.63
CA ASN A 817 -68.66 20.53 11.02
C ASN A 817 -68.77 21.91 10.38
N ASN A 818 -67.67 22.69 10.35
CA ASN A 818 -67.62 23.97 9.62
C ASN A 818 -67.89 23.77 8.12
N LEU A 819 -67.26 22.77 7.49
CA LEU A 819 -67.51 22.43 6.09
C LEU A 819 -68.97 21.99 5.84
N SER A 820 -69.58 21.23 6.74
CA SER A 820 -71.00 20.84 6.63
C SER A 820 -71.93 22.06 6.63
N ASN A 821 -71.67 23.03 7.51
CA ASN A 821 -72.45 24.27 7.60
C ASN A 821 -72.25 25.20 6.39
N ARG A 822 -71.09 25.11 5.72
CA ARG A 822 -70.76 25.90 4.53
C ARG A 822 -71.25 25.26 3.24
N LEU A 823 -71.46 23.95 3.20
CA LEU A 823 -71.84 23.18 2.02
C LEU A 823 -73.00 23.80 1.19
N PRO A 824 -74.10 24.29 1.78
CA PRO A 824 -75.20 24.88 0.99
C PRO A 824 -74.90 26.27 0.42
N ARG A 825 -73.81 26.94 0.84
CA ARG A 825 -73.49 28.36 0.51
C ARG A 825 -72.32 28.52 -0.46
N VAL A 826 -71.81 27.42 -0.99
CA VAL A 826 -70.54 27.34 -1.71
C VAL A 826 -70.78 26.96 -3.17
N ALA A 827 -69.91 27.39 -4.09
CA ALA A 827 -70.04 27.09 -5.52
C ALA A 827 -69.97 25.57 -5.80
N GLU A 828 -70.67 25.12 -6.84
CA GLU A 828 -70.83 23.70 -7.20
C GLU A 828 -69.51 22.91 -7.28
N LYS A 829 -68.45 23.54 -7.82
CA LYS A 829 -67.11 22.94 -7.89
C LYS A 829 -66.53 22.67 -6.50
N GLU A 830 -66.67 23.61 -5.57
CA GLU A 830 -66.15 23.45 -4.19
C GLU A 830 -67.06 22.52 -3.36
N GLN A 831 -68.37 22.46 -3.65
CA GLN A 831 -69.27 21.44 -3.09
C GLN A 831 -68.81 20.02 -3.43
N GLN A 832 -68.49 19.76 -4.71
CA GLN A 832 -67.98 18.44 -5.13
C GLN A 832 -66.65 18.07 -4.44
N GLU A 833 -65.77 19.04 -4.19
CA GLU A 833 -64.53 18.80 -3.45
C GLU A 833 -64.78 18.47 -1.97
N ILE A 834 -65.73 19.16 -1.33
CA ILE A 834 -66.11 18.92 0.06
C ILE A 834 -66.79 17.55 0.21
N LEU A 835 -67.70 17.17 -0.70
CA LEU A 835 -68.33 15.84 -0.70
C LEU A 835 -67.30 14.73 -0.89
N LYS A 836 -66.34 14.89 -1.81
CA LYS A 836 -65.20 13.96 -1.95
C LYS A 836 -64.38 13.85 -0.67
N LEU A 837 -64.21 14.97 0.05
CA LEU A 837 -63.50 14.98 1.33
C LEU A 837 -64.26 14.21 2.42
N PHE A 838 -65.58 14.41 2.54
CA PHE A 838 -66.42 13.62 3.45
C PHE A 838 -66.34 12.12 3.13
N TYR A 839 -66.49 11.76 1.86
CA TYR A 839 -66.34 10.37 1.41
C TYR A 839 -65.01 9.76 1.84
N ASN A 840 -63.90 10.47 1.60
CA ASN A 840 -62.56 9.99 1.95
C ASN A 840 -62.39 9.83 3.47
N GLU A 841 -62.82 10.81 4.26
CA GLU A 841 -62.66 10.79 5.72
C GLU A 841 -63.56 9.76 6.42
N PHE A 842 -64.81 9.59 5.95
CA PHE A 842 -65.73 8.59 6.49
C PHE A 842 -65.33 7.17 6.07
N THR A 843 -64.85 6.98 4.84
CA THR A 843 -64.28 5.69 4.41
C THR A 843 -63.06 5.30 5.24
N LYS A 844 -62.19 6.26 5.59
CA LYS A 844 -61.05 6.00 6.50
C LYS A 844 -61.51 5.59 7.89
N LEU A 845 -62.63 6.13 8.37
CA LEU A 845 -63.19 5.82 9.70
C LEU A 845 -63.86 4.44 9.70
N ASN A 846 -64.67 4.12 8.69
CA ASN A 846 -65.31 2.81 8.53
C ASN A 846 -64.29 1.66 8.48
N LYS A 847 -63.12 1.87 7.85
CA LYS A 847 -62.03 0.88 7.80
C LYS A 847 -61.45 0.48 9.15
N ARG A 848 -61.73 1.25 10.22
CA ARG A 848 -61.25 0.94 11.58
C ARG A 848 -62.19 -0.01 12.34
N GLU A 849 -63.33 -0.38 11.74
CA GLU A 849 -64.29 -1.35 12.29
C GLU A 849 -64.69 -1.05 13.76
N ILE A 850 -64.86 0.23 14.08
CA ILE A 850 -65.29 0.63 15.42
C ILE A 850 -66.80 0.38 15.52
N GLN A 851 -67.18 -0.51 16.44
CA GLN A 851 -68.58 -0.80 16.75
C GLN A 851 -69.32 0.51 17.07
N ASP A 852 -70.50 0.70 16.49
CA ASP A 852 -71.37 1.88 16.61
C ASP A 852 -70.95 3.15 15.82
N LEU A 853 -69.85 3.11 15.06
CA LEU A 853 -69.40 4.22 14.20
C LEU A 853 -69.28 3.79 12.72
N TYR A 854 -70.43 3.64 12.06
CA TYR A 854 -70.52 3.37 10.62
C TYR A 854 -71.37 4.44 9.93
N PHE A 855 -70.91 4.89 8.76
CA PHE A 855 -71.66 5.74 7.84
C PHE A 855 -71.69 5.12 6.45
N ASP A 856 -72.85 5.01 5.83
CA ASP A 856 -72.94 4.54 4.45
C ASP A 856 -72.41 5.61 3.49
N THR A 857 -71.16 5.44 3.04
CA THR A 857 -70.51 6.43 2.18
C THR A 857 -71.04 6.46 0.75
N SER A 858 -71.87 5.49 0.34
CA SER A 858 -72.47 5.47 -1.00
C SER A 858 -73.45 6.63 -1.22
N ILE A 859 -74.13 7.05 -0.15
CA ILE A 859 -75.15 8.10 -0.14
C ILE A 859 -74.55 9.48 -0.49
N ILE A 860 -73.25 9.69 -0.25
CA ILE A 860 -72.56 10.99 -0.43
C ILE A 860 -72.57 11.49 -1.87
N PHE A 861 -72.62 10.58 -2.85
CA PHE A 861 -72.64 10.95 -4.28
C PHE A 861 -74.02 10.80 -4.93
N THR A 862 -74.98 10.19 -4.24
CA THR A 862 -76.32 9.90 -4.78
C THR A 862 -77.43 10.73 -4.16
N ALA A 863 -77.24 11.28 -2.96
CA ALA A 863 -78.23 12.09 -2.27
C ALA A 863 -78.38 13.49 -2.91
N THR A 864 -79.61 14.02 -2.85
CA THR A 864 -79.88 15.44 -3.09
C THR A 864 -79.26 16.28 -1.96
N LEU A 865 -78.68 17.43 -2.29
CA LEU A 865 -78.15 18.40 -1.31
C LEU A 865 -79.31 19.12 -0.61
N ASP A 866 -80.08 18.40 0.19
CA ASP A 866 -81.16 18.91 1.03
C ASP A 866 -80.72 19.04 2.51
N ASP A 867 -81.54 19.74 3.30
CA ASP A 867 -81.28 19.95 4.73
C ASP A 867 -81.25 18.61 5.51
N GLU A 868 -81.95 17.58 5.01
CA GLU A 868 -81.99 16.23 5.60
C GLU A 868 -80.63 15.53 5.50
N PHE A 869 -80.01 15.54 4.32
CA PHE A 869 -78.67 15.00 4.11
C PHE A 869 -77.59 15.72 4.95
N ILE A 870 -77.69 17.04 5.09
CA ILE A 870 -76.78 17.81 5.94
C ILE A 870 -76.97 17.44 7.42
N MET A 871 -78.21 17.28 7.87
CA MET A 871 -78.51 16.83 9.24
C MET A 871 -77.94 15.42 9.50
N GLU A 872 -78.04 14.50 8.54
CA GLU A 872 -77.49 13.14 8.66
C GLU A 872 -75.95 13.15 8.84
N ILE A 873 -75.24 13.98 8.05
CA ILE A 873 -73.80 14.19 8.20
C ILE A 873 -73.48 14.75 9.60
N GLN A 874 -74.22 15.77 10.05
CA GLN A 874 -73.98 16.42 11.34
C GLN A 874 -74.25 15.47 12.52
N GLU A 875 -75.30 14.65 12.44
CA GLU A 875 -75.61 13.64 13.45
C GLU A 875 -74.50 12.59 13.52
N PHE A 876 -74.00 12.12 12.37
CA PHE A 876 -72.85 11.22 12.34
C PHE A 876 -71.60 11.85 12.95
N LEU A 877 -71.26 13.09 12.59
CA LEU A 877 -70.14 13.82 13.18
C LEU A 877 -70.29 13.97 14.71
N SER A 878 -71.51 14.20 15.20
CA SER A 878 -71.82 14.30 16.63
C SER A 878 -71.63 12.96 17.37
N ARG A 879 -72.06 11.84 16.77
CA ARG A 879 -71.81 10.48 17.29
C ARG A 879 -70.32 10.20 17.39
N VAL A 880 -69.55 10.50 16.33
CA VAL A 880 -68.09 10.36 16.32
C VAL A 880 -67.46 11.21 17.43
N ARG A 881 -67.86 12.47 17.57
CA ARG A 881 -67.34 13.37 18.61
C ARG A 881 -67.60 12.82 20.02
N THR A 882 -68.80 12.34 20.28
CA THR A 882 -69.21 11.77 21.58
C THR A 882 -68.37 10.55 21.94
N TYR A 883 -68.13 9.65 20.97
CA TYR A 883 -67.24 8.51 21.17
C TYR A 883 -65.83 8.95 21.59
N TYR A 884 -65.24 9.92 20.88
CA TYR A 884 -63.89 10.39 21.20
C TYR A 884 -63.81 11.22 22.49
N ILE A 885 -64.89 11.89 22.93
CA ILE A 885 -64.98 12.48 24.28
C ILE A 885 -64.91 11.37 25.34
N ASN A 886 -65.68 10.30 25.18
CA ASN A 886 -65.66 9.17 26.11
C ASN A 886 -64.30 8.45 26.14
N LEU A 887 -63.67 8.28 24.97
CA LEU A 887 -62.32 7.73 24.88
C LEU A 887 -61.29 8.62 25.60
N TYR A 888 -61.38 9.94 25.43
CA TYR A 888 -60.52 10.89 26.15
C TYR A 888 -60.69 10.75 27.66
N ASN A 889 -61.93 10.77 28.16
CA ASN A 889 -62.20 10.70 29.60
C ASN A 889 -61.70 9.39 30.21
N ARG A 890 -61.92 8.25 29.54
CA ARG A 890 -61.39 6.94 29.99
C ARG A 890 -59.85 6.93 30.01
N ALA A 891 -59.21 7.50 28.99
CA ALA A 891 -57.76 7.55 28.92
C ALA A 891 -57.17 8.51 29.98
N ASP A 892 -57.86 9.61 30.28
CA ASP A 892 -57.48 10.57 31.32
C ASP A 892 -57.62 9.97 32.74
N GLU A 893 -58.72 9.26 32.99
CA GLU A 893 -58.91 8.54 34.25
C GLU A 893 -57.84 7.47 34.47
N ALA A 894 -57.53 6.67 33.44
CA ALA A 894 -56.47 5.66 33.49
C ALA A 894 -55.07 6.30 33.69
N HIS A 895 -54.83 7.47 33.09
CA HIS A 895 -53.60 8.23 33.28
C HIS A 895 -53.44 8.70 34.75
N GLU A 896 -54.49 9.30 35.32
CA GLU A 896 -54.47 9.76 36.72
C GLU A 896 -54.43 8.60 37.72
N ASP A 897 -55.08 7.46 37.42
CA ASP A 897 -54.95 6.23 38.21
C ASP A 897 -53.50 5.70 38.22
N ARG A 898 -52.82 5.68 37.06
CA ARG A 898 -51.40 5.30 37.01
C ARG A 898 -50.53 6.27 37.82
N ARG A 899 -50.81 7.57 37.72
CA ARG A 899 -50.09 8.60 38.48
C ARG A 899 -50.27 8.42 39.99
N ARG A 900 -51.51 8.19 40.46
CA ARG A 900 -51.81 7.91 41.87
C ARG A 900 -51.09 6.67 42.38
N LYS A 901 -51.13 5.56 41.64
CA LYS A 901 -50.41 4.32 42.00
C LYS A 901 -48.90 4.51 42.15
N LEU A 902 -48.28 5.35 41.31
CA LEU A 902 -46.85 5.65 41.44
C LEU A 902 -46.55 6.49 42.70
N ILE A 903 -47.41 7.47 43.00
CA ILE A 903 -47.30 8.32 44.20
C ILE A 903 -47.52 7.51 45.49
N GLU A 904 -48.52 6.62 45.51
CA GLU A 904 -48.82 5.76 46.66
C GLU A 904 -47.66 4.80 46.97
N ASN A 905 -47.02 4.24 45.93
CA ASN A 905 -45.95 3.26 46.11
C ASN A 905 -44.60 3.87 46.50
N GLN A 906 -44.26 5.07 46.01
CA GLN A 906 -42.90 5.64 46.12
C GLN A 906 -42.83 7.08 46.62
N GLY A 907 -43.98 7.70 46.95
CA GLY A 907 -44.06 9.06 47.44
C GLY A 907 -44.23 10.12 46.33
N ASN A 908 -44.67 11.31 46.72
CA ASN A 908 -45.01 12.39 45.79
C ASN A 908 -43.77 12.98 45.08
N GLU A 909 -42.62 12.97 45.74
CA GLU A 909 -41.36 13.50 45.19
C GLU A 909 -40.78 12.61 44.08
N TYR A 910 -41.11 11.31 44.07
CA TYR A 910 -40.59 10.35 43.10
C TYR A 910 -41.00 10.69 41.67
N LEU A 911 -42.25 11.11 41.44
CA LEU A 911 -42.72 11.46 40.10
C LEU A 911 -41.99 12.69 39.55
N THR A 912 -41.78 13.69 40.41
CA THR A 912 -41.02 14.91 40.07
C THR A 912 -39.57 14.58 39.77
N TYR A 913 -38.95 13.73 40.59
CA TYR A 913 -37.60 13.20 40.34
C TYR A 913 -37.51 12.48 38.98
N LEU A 914 -38.40 11.52 38.73
CA LEU A 914 -38.43 10.72 37.51
C LEU A 914 -38.58 11.61 36.27
N ARG A 915 -39.47 12.60 36.32
CA ARG A 915 -39.67 13.58 35.25
C ARG A 915 -38.42 14.44 35.06
N ASN A 916 -37.90 15.04 36.13
CA ASN A 916 -36.77 15.97 36.07
C ASN A 916 -35.49 15.31 35.55
N LYS A 917 -35.34 14.00 35.77
CA LYS A 917 -34.15 13.22 35.44
C LYS A 917 -34.19 12.54 34.08
N HIS A 918 -35.36 12.05 33.65
CA HIS A 918 -35.47 11.22 32.43
C HIS A 918 -36.25 11.87 31.28
N HIS A 919 -37.08 12.88 31.57
CA HIS A 919 -37.90 13.54 30.56
C HIS A 919 -37.31 14.90 30.20
N ASN A 920 -37.50 15.35 28.95
CA ASN A 920 -37.03 16.66 28.49
C ASN A 920 -38.13 17.41 27.75
N ASP A 921 -38.45 18.61 28.23
CA ASP A 921 -39.54 19.44 27.72
C ASP A 921 -39.26 19.95 26.30
N ASN A 922 -38.02 20.32 25.96
CA ASN A 922 -37.69 20.77 24.61
C ASN A 922 -37.89 19.67 23.57
N LEU A 923 -37.43 18.45 23.88
CA LEU A 923 -37.61 17.30 23.01
C LEU A 923 -39.10 16.96 22.86
N GLU A 924 -39.87 16.95 23.95
CA GLU A 924 -41.32 16.76 23.90
C GLU A 924 -41.97 17.77 22.94
N ARG A 925 -41.69 19.06 23.13
CA ARG A 925 -42.26 20.13 22.30
C ARG A 925 -41.87 19.99 20.84
N PHE A 926 -40.64 19.53 20.56
CA PHE A 926 -40.16 19.27 19.21
C PHE A 926 -40.91 18.10 18.55
N VAL A 927 -41.01 16.94 19.23
CA VAL A 927 -41.67 15.74 18.66
C VAL A 927 -43.19 15.88 18.55
N ARG A 928 -43.79 16.73 19.38
CA ARG A 928 -45.21 17.11 19.33
C ARG A 928 -45.50 18.27 18.38
N ARG A 929 -44.47 19.02 17.98
CA ARG A 929 -44.57 20.30 17.27
C ARG A 929 -45.48 21.30 18.00
N SER A 930 -45.33 21.42 19.32
CA SER A 930 -46.18 22.30 20.12
C SER A 930 -45.76 23.79 20.02
N ASN A 931 -44.48 24.08 19.78
CA ASN A 931 -43.92 25.44 19.68
C ASN A 931 -44.29 26.21 18.41
N ASP A 932 -44.80 25.54 17.37
CA ASP A 932 -45.16 26.20 16.11
C ASP A 932 -46.56 26.80 16.22
N ILE A 933 -46.65 28.01 16.78
CA ILE A 933 -47.90 28.74 17.04
C ILE A 933 -48.69 28.99 15.74
N PHE A 934 -47.99 29.04 14.61
CA PHE A 934 -48.57 29.25 13.28
C PHE A 934 -48.81 27.95 12.50
N ALA A 935 -48.48 26.78 13.06
CA ALA A 935 -48.75 25.52 12.40
C ALA A 935 -50.23 25.15 12.47
N ASN A 936 -50.84 25.06 11.29
CA ASN A 936 -52.15 24.43 11.12
C ASN A 936 -52.13 22.99 11.66
N ARG A 937 -52.90 22.72 12.72
CA ARG A 937 -53.00 21.38 13.35
C ARG A 937 -53.68 20.35 12.42
N VAL A 938 -54.49 20.84 11.48
CA VAL A 938 -55.14 20.12 10.39
C VAL A 938 -54.90 20.91 9.09
N ILE A 939 -54.50 20.22 8.03
CA ILE A 939 -54.34 20.83 6.70
C ILE A 939 -55.27 20.09 5.71
N ARG A 940 -56.07 20.84 4.94
CA ARG A 940 -56.81 20.30 3.78
C ARG A 940 -55.87 20.22 2.59
N TYR A 941 -55.64 19.01 2.08
CA TYR A 941 -54.82 18.78 0.90
C TYR A 941 -55.37 17.59 0.13
N ASP A 942 -55.53 17.74 -1.19
CA ASP A 942 -56.01 16.67 -2.10
C ASP A 942 -57.31 15.99 -1.62
N ASN A 943 -58.32 16.79 -1.25
CA ASN A 943 -59.62 16.33 -0.71
C ASN A 943 -59.50 15.38 0.50
N GLN A 944 -58.49 15.58 1.35
CA GLN A 944 -58.31 14.85 2.61
C GLN A 944 -57.85 15.79 3.72
N LEU A 945 -58.11 15.40 4.97
CA LEU A 945 -57.55 16.06 6.13
C LEU A 945 -56.24 15.39 6.54
N ILE A 946 -55.16 16.17 6.55
CA ILE A 946 -53.84 15.73 7.01
C ILE A 946 -53.66 16.17 8.47
N GLN A 947 -53.49 15.19 9.36
CA GLN A 947 -53.15 15.43 10.76
C GLN A 947 -51.70 15.93 10.89
N LYS A 948 -51.52 17.10 11.53
CA LYS A 948 -50.20 17.64 11.92
C LYS A 948 -50.06 17.79 13.45
N PHE A 949 -51.14 17.53 14.19
CA PHE A 949 -51.17 17.52 15.65
C PHE A 949 -50.46 16.29 16.22
N ASP A 950 -49.52 16.53 17.14
CA ASP A 950 -48.70 15.55 17.86
C ASP A 950 -48.21 14.35 17.00
N PRO A 951 -47.27 14.57 16.06
CA PRO A 951 -46.78 13.51 15.16
C PRO A 951 -46.30 12.22 15.87
N ILE A 952 -45.72 12.37 17.06
CA ILE A 952 -45.22 11.26 17.89
C ILE A 952 -46.31 10.32 18.44
N TYR A 953 -47.56 10.75 18.44
CA TYR A 953 -48.73 9.93 18.86
C TYR A 953 -49.60 9.49 17.67
N MET A 954 -49.22 9.89 16.45
CA MET A 954 -49.94 9.56 15.22
C MET A 954 -49.54 8.19 14.69
N ASP A 955 -50.53 7.41 14.26
CA ASP A 955 -50.31 6.13 13.60
C ASP A 955 -49.79 6.30 12.16
N PRO A 956 -48.84 5.46 11.72
CA PRO A 956 -48.29 5.52 10.37
C PRO A 956 -49.36 5.24 9.31
N GLN A 957 -49.44 6.10 8.28
CA GLN A 957 -50.47 6.02 7.24
C GLN A 957 -50.10 5.15 6.03
N PHE A 958 -48.83 4.83 5.83
CA PHE A 958 -48.36 4.07 4.66
C PHE A 958 -48.07 2.60 5.05
N GLN A 959 -48.14 1.69 4.08
CA GLN A 959 -47.98 0.23 4.30
C GLN A 959 -46.51 -0.25 4.31
N LEU A 960 -45.56 0.62 3.93
CA LEU A 960 -44.13 0.32 3.86
C LEU A 960 -43.35 1.24 4.82
N VAL A 961 -42.01 1.13 4.82
CA VAL A 961 -41.05 1.87 5.66
C VAL A 961 -41.25 3.39 5.65
N LYS A 962 -41.90 3.93 4.61
CA LYS A 962 -42.23 5.36 4.50
C LYS A 962 -43.23 5.76 5.59
N ALA A 963 -42.92 6.77 6.39
CA ALA A 963 -43.82 7.30 7.41
C ALA A 963 -43.74 8.84 7.44
N HIS A 964 -44.64 9.46 8.19
CA HIS A 964 -44.47 10.88 8.53
C HIS A 964 -43.24 11.05 9.44
N PHE A 965 -42.63 12.23 9.40
CA PHE A 965 -41.45 12.52 10.22
C PHE A 965 -41.81 12.46 11.71
N LEU A 966 -40.98 11.76 12.49
CA LEU A 966 -41.16 11.51 13.94
C LEU A 966 -42.30 10.55 14.27
N ALA A 967 -42.68 9.67 13.33
CA ALA A 967 -43.62 8.59 13.61
C ALA A 967 -43.09 7.65 14.71
N PRO A 968 -43.94 7.19 15.66
CA PRO A 968 -43.51 6.31 16.74
C PRO A 968 -43.28 4.85 16.33
N THR A 969 -43.89 4.44 15.23
CA THR A 969 -43.74 3.11 14.63
C THR A 969 -43.77 3.22 13.11
N LYS A 970 -43.23 2.20 12.43
CA LYS A 970 -43.24 2.07 10.97
C LYS A 970 -43.86 0.74 10.56
N ASN A 971 -44.61 0.75 9.48
CA ASN A 971 -45.29 -0.44 8.97
C ASN A 971 -44.37 -1.21 8.02
N ILE A 972 -44.28 -2.52 8.21
CA ILE A 972 -43.66 -3.45 7.26
C ILE A 972 -44.69 -4.54 6.99
N GLY A 973 -45.44 -4.39 5.90
CA GLY A 973 -46.63 -5.21 5.65
C GLY A 973 -47.74 -4.88 6.65
N ASN A 974 -48.27 -5.90 7.32
CA ASN A 974 -49.36 -5.74 8.31
C ASN A 974 -48.86 -5.64 9.77
N LYS A 975 -47.54 -5.52 10.00
CA LYS A 975 -46.95 -5.43 11.34
C LYS A 975 -46.30 -4.06 11.56
N ASN A 976 -46.43 -3.56 12.78
CA ASN A 976 -45.84 -2.29 13.22
C ASN A 976 -44.55 -2.57 13.97
N PHE A 977 -43.47 -1.91 13.56
CA PHE A 977 -42.15 -2.00 14.21
C PHE A 977 -41.76 -0.66 14.81
N ASP A 978 -40.95 -0.70 15.87
CA ASP A 978 -40.45 0.52 16.50
C ASP A 978 -39.54 1.30 15.54
N THR A 979 -39.74 2.61 15.46
CA THR A 979 -39.01 3.50 14.53
C THR A 979 -37.50 3.44 14.75
N TYR A 980 -37.03 3.25 15.98
CA TYR A 980 -35.60 3.16 16.28
C TYR A 980 -34.93 2.02 15.52
N TRP A 981 -35.45 0.80 15.64
CA TRP A 981 -34.89 -0.39 15.00
C TRP A 981 -35.01 -0.36 13.48
N VAL A 982 -36.13 0.13 12.95
CA VAL A 982 -36.31 0.28 11.50
C VAL A 982 -35.31 1.28 10.94
N ASN A 983 -35.10 2.41 11.62
CA ASN A 983 -34.14 3.42 11.17
C ASN A 983 -32.71 2.91 11.20
N LEU A 984 -32.33 2.18 12.25
CA LEU A 984 -31.04 1.49 12.33
C LEU A 984 -30.86 0.51 11.17
N ALA A 985 -31.86 -0.32 10.87
CA ALA A 985 -31.81 -1.26 9.76
C ALA A 985 -31.63 -0.56 8.40
N VAL A 986 -32.30 0.57 8.16
CA VAL A 986 -32.13 1.37 6.94
C VAL A 986 -30.70 1.89 6.79
N ILE A 987 -30.08 2.38 7.87
CA ILE A 987 -28.67 2.81 7.86
C ILE A 987 -27.76 1.63 7.47
N TRP A 988 -28.01 0.43 8.00
CA TRP A 988 -27.23 -0.76 7.63
C TRP A 988 -27.46 -1.22 6.18
N ILE A 989 -28.65 -1.02 5.62
CA ILE A 989 -28.90 -1.23 4.18
C ILE A 989 -28.07 -0.26 3.34
N PHE A 990 -27.97 1.01 3.74
CA PHE A 990 -27.06 1.97 3.08
C PHE A 990 -25.59 1.53 3.19
N ASN A 991 -25.17 1.01 4.33
CA ASN A 991 -23.82 0.49 4.52
C ASN A 991 -23.52 -0.67 3.55
N ILE A 992 -24.42 -1.65 3.46
CA ILE A 992 -24.28 -2.78 2.53
C ILE A 992 -24.22 -2.29 1.08
N SER A 993 -25.10 -1.35 0.71
CA SER A 993 -25.11 -0.75 -0.64
C SER A 993 -23.79 -0.03 -0.95
N LEU A 994 -23.27 0.80 -0.04
CA LEU A 994 -21.99 1.49 -0.21
C LEU A 994 -20.81 0.53 -0.32
N PHE A 995 -20.83 -0.59 0.42
CA PHE A 995 -19.81 -1.63 0.29
C PHE A 995 -19.85 -2.31 -1.08
N ILE A 996 -21.05 -2.62 -1.60
CA ILE A 996 -21.21 -3.19 -2.95
C ILE A 996 -20.70 -2.19 -4.01
N LEU A 997 -21.01 -0.91 -3.87
CA LEU A 997 -20.51 0.16 -4.76
C LEU A 997 -18.98 0.24 -4.75
N LEU A 998 -18.37 0.16 -3.56
CA LEU A 998 -16.92 0.17 -3.37
C LEU A 998 -16.27 -1.06 -4.02
N TYR A 999 -16.81 -2.25 -3.76
CA TYR A 999 -16.32 -3.50 -4.33
C TYR A 999 -16.40 -3.49 -5.86
N ALA A 1000 -17.50 -3.00 -6.44
CA ALA A 1000 -17.65 -2.88 -7.89
C ALA A 1000 -16.80 -1.75 -8.53
N GLY A 1001 -16.29 -0.82 -7.70
CA GLY A 1001 -15.52 0.35 -8.14
C GLY A 1001 -16.34 1.31 -8.99
N LEU A 1002 -17.64 1.42 -8.74
CA LEU A 1002 -18.58 2.13 -9.62
C LEU A 1002 -18.33 3.64 -9.67
N PHE A 1003 -18.05 4.28 -8.53
CA PHE A 1003 -17.70 5.71 -8.50
C PHE A 1003 -16.42 6.01 -9.30
N ARG A 1004 -15.37 5.20 -9.10
CA ARG A 1004 -14.11 5.30 -9.86
C ARG A 1004 -14.33 5.15 -11.37
N LYS A 1005 -15.12 4.15 -11.79
CA LYS A 1005 -15.49 3.95 -13.20
C LYS A 1005 -16.29 5.14 -13.76
N GLY A 1006 -17.26 5.64 -13.00
CA GLY A 1006 -18.08 6.80 -13.37
C GLY A 1006 -17.24 8.07 -13.56
N MET A 1007 -16.34 8.37 -12.63
CA MET A 1007 -15.43 9.52 -12.73
C MET A 1007 -14.50 9.42 -13.96
N ASN A 1008 -13.88 8.26 -14.18
CA ASN A 1008 -13.00 8.06 -15.34
C ASN A 1008 -13.76 8.20 -16.67
N LYS A 1009 -15.00 7.72 -16.74
CA LYS A 1009 -15.86 7.87 -17.92
C LYS A 1009 -16.25 9.33 -18.18
N SER A 1010 -16.56 10.10 -17.12
CA SER A 1010 -16.86 11.53 -17.22
C SER A 1010 -15.65 12.35 -17.74
N ILE A 1011 -14.45 12.05 -17.23
CA ILE A 1011 -13.20 12.69 -17.69
C ILE A 1011 -12.90 12.31 -19.14
N SER A 1012 -13.05 11.02 -19.52
CA SER A 1012 -12.86 10.56 -20.90
C SER A 1012 -13.87 11.20 -21.87
N PHE A 1013 -15.12 11.36 -21.45
CA PHE A 1013 -16.15 12.03 -22.24
C PHE A 1013 -15.82 13.52 -22.45
N LYS A 1014 -15.34 14.22 -21.42
CA LYS A 1014 -14.88 15.61 -21.53
C LYS A 1014 -13.70 15.74 -22.51
N ASN A 1015 -12.72 14.83 -22.43
CA ASN A 1015 -11.59 14.81 -23.36
C ASN A 1015 -12.00 14.50 -24.82
N LYS A 1016 -13.08 13.72 -25.02
CA LYS A 1016 -13.67 13.48 -26.34
C LYS A 1016 -14.40 14.71 -26.89
N ILE A 1017 -15.00 15.53 -26.03
CA ILE A 1017 -15.66 16.78 -26.42
C ILE A 1017 -14.63 17.86 -26.75
N THR A 1018 -13.58 18.02 -25.94
CA THR A 1018 -12.50 19.00 -26.23
C THR A 1018 -11.71 18.63 -27.49
N LYS A 1019 -11.43 17.34 -27.73
CA LYS A 1019 -10.85 16.92 -29.02
C LYS A 1019 -11.75 17.16 -30.23
N LYS A 1020 -13.07 17.26 -30.05
CA LYS A 1020 -14.01 17.61 -31.14
C LYS A 1020 -14.13 19.11 -31.36
N SER A 1021 -13.80 19.96 -30.38
CA SER A 1021 -13.74 21.41 -30.57
C SER A 1021 -12.47 21.85 -31.28
N ASP A 1022 -11.34 21.16 -31.07
CA ASP A 1022 -10.06 21.49 -31.71
C ASP A 1022 -9.99 21.10 -33.20
N PHE A 1023 -10.97 20.32 -33.69
CA PHE A 1023 -11.13 20.00 -35.12
C PHE A 1023 -12.12 20.92 -35.86
N LYS A 1024 -12.62 21.97 -35.18
CA LYS A 1024 -13.52 22.99 -35.77
C LYS A 1024 -12.99 24.43 -35.64
N GLY A 1025 -11.72 24.60 -35.24
CA GLY A 1025 -11.03 25.89 -35.20
C GLY A 1025 -10.19 26.12 -36.44
#